data_AF-A0A2V5Y9F1-F1
#
_entry.id   AF-A0A2V5Y9F1-F1
#
_cell.length_a   1.000
_cell.length_b   1.000
_cell.length_c   1.000
_cell.angle_alpha   90.00
_cell.angle_beta   90.00
_cell.angle_gamma   90.00
#
_symmetry.space_group_name_H-M   'P 1'
#
loop_
_entity.id
_entity.type
_entity.pdbx_description
1 polymer ?
#
loop_
_entity_poly.entity_id
_entity_poly.type
_entity_poly.pdbx_seq_one_letter_code
_entity_poly.pdbx_strand_id
1 'polypeptide(L)'
;MSSLLLCAAAAGLTSSGALPALSQHDAPGRARRTLTFEERVSYQRAVEDVYWRHRIWPKENADAKPSLDAVMSQKQLEKKVNDYLRNSQALEDYWQRPITAEQLQAEMDRMAEHTKQPEVLRELFDALGNDPFVIAECFARPALADRLITNWYAYDQRIHGELKQRAETELQTRASLEQMKQLSGKYTEIELIRQESAHGKNTPARRSMKLNNHEWDDTVQKLVGMFSDQPVAAGVLPAKGRPMAEGPKARGAANDKLMTHLTTGTVSPLQEDETRYYATAMVNKSAGHLKLATVSWLKEPLESWRARVEKQAATALTPPGDSYKLPPMSQGDGCVEDTWTATAGPPDARASYTAVWTGSEMIVWGGLGPIPLNTGGRYNPSTDSWVATTTTNAPAVRSYHTAVWTGNEMIVWGGLNDNLLNSGGRYNPITDSWIPTTIPNAPDARYLHTAVWTGNEMIVWGGLNDNLLNSGGRYNPSTDNWVATTTTNAPGARSGHTAVWTGTEMIVWGATADTTGGRYNPVTNNWTATSTTNAPDFRYYHTAVWTGTEMVVWGGANFLALNTGGRYNPSTNSWTATSITDAPSGRRSHTAVWTGSEMIVWGGNNEDSFDLNTGGRYNPTSDSWTATTTVNAPASRSIHTAVWTGSEMIVWGGVNFDFVHFNTGGRYSPSTDSWVNTGTANAPLGRRYHTAVWTGSEMIVWGGQDGEPQFHALDTGGKYGPATDTWTATSTTDAPDGRAVHTAAWTGSEMIVWGGIDENLLVLNTGGKYNPTSDSWTPTTTVNAPAARYQHTAAWAGSGMIIWGGNDENFLPVNTGGKYNLATDSWTATSTTDAPDARVSHTTVWTGSEMIVWGGRDENFLVLNTGGKYNPISDSWTATTTVNAPAARDFHTALWTGNEMISWGGGDEARNFFDTGGRYDPDTDTWTATSTTNVPESRTNHTAVWIGSEMIVWGGARSTNGIDITYLDTGGKYNPATDSWTATSTNNAPGARFGHTAIWTDREMIVWGGDPGFFVSGGRYCAQGGPTPTPTPRVTPRPRPVPHPRPTPP
;
A
#
# COMPACT_ATOMS: atom_id res chain seq x y z
N MET A 1 -35.59 -59.66 14.08
CA MET A 1 -35.88 -61.05 13.64
C MET A 1 -36.12 -61.04 12.15
N SER A 2 -35.55 -62.00 11.40
CA SER A 2 -35.89 -62.40 10.01
C SER A 2 -35.65 -61.37 8.88
N SER A 3 -35.34 -61.66 7.60
CA SER A 3 -34.76 -62.77 6.79
C SER A 3 -34.57 -62.22 5.33
N LEU A 4 -33.84 -62.73 4.32
CA LEU A 4 -33.00 -63.93 4.02
C LEU A 4 -31.59 -63.48 3.53
N LEU A 5 -30.51 -64.26 3.24
CA LEU A 5 -30.16 -65.69 3.04
C LEU A 5 -30.03 -66.17 1.56
N LEU A 6 -28.79 -66.36 1.02
CA LEU A 6 -28.23 -67.62 0.42
C LEU A 6 -26.88 -67.49 -0.38
N CYS A 7 -25.85 -68.19 0.13
CA CYS A 7 -24.96 -69.18 -0.53
C CYS A 7 -23.94 -68.89 -1.69
N ALA A 8 -22.65 -68.90 -1.31
CA ALA A 8 -21.66 -70.00 -1.50
C ALA A 8 -21.02 -70.42 -2.87
N ALA A 9 -19.67 -70.43 -2.84
CA ALA A 9 -18.72 -71.52 -3.23
C ALA A 9 -17.99 -71.58 -4.61
N ALA A 10 -16.66 -71.39 -4.51
CA ALA A 10 -15.54 -72.23 -5.00
C ALA A 10 -15.17 -72.36 -6.51
N ALA A 11 -13.91 -72.01 -6.84
CA ALA A 11 -12.81 -72.96 -7.15
C ALA A 11 -11.77 -72.42 -8.18
N GLY A 12 -10.47 -72.58 -7.89
CA GLY A 12 -9.56 -73.20 -8.87
C GLY A 12 -8.26 -72.50 -9.30
N LEU A 13 -7.17 -72.91 -8.65
CA LEU A 13 -5.86 -73.29 -9.22
C LEU A 13 -4.65 -72.32 -9.22
N THR A 14 -3.52 -72.95 -8.90
CA THR A 14 -2.16 -72.42 -8.74
C THR A 14 -1.27 -72.85 -9.91
N SER A 15 -0.19 -72.09 -10.21
CA SER A 15 1.21 -72.54 -10.00
C SER A 15 2.28 -71.81 -10.85
N SER A 16 3.28 -71.27 -10.14
CA SER A 16 4.74 -71.20 -10.40
C SER A 16 5.36 -71.13 -11.82
N GLY A 17 6.36 -70.24 -11.97
CA GLY A 17 7.47 -70.38 -12.93
C GLY A 17 8.42 -69.17 -12.94
N ALA A 18 9.69 -69.34 -12.54
CA ALA A 18 10.65 -68.25 -12.30
C ALA A 18 11.67 -68.01 -13.45
N LEU A 19 12.23 -66.78 -13.48
CA LEU A 19 13.51 -66.34 -14.10
C LEU A 19 13.62 -66.24 -15.65
N PRO A 20 14.59 -65.47 -16.21
CA PRO A 20 15.62 -64.63 -15.56
C PRO A 20 15.63 -63.14 -16.01
N ALA A 21 16.55 -62.35 -15.42
CA ALA A 21 16.87 -60.99 -15.87
C ALA A 21 17.78 -60.98 -17.10
N LEU A 22 17.62 -60.00 -18.01
CA LEU A 22 18.61 -59.67 -19.05
C LEU A 22 18.49 -58.21 -19.52
N SER A 23 19.63 -57.51 -19.44
CA SER A 23 20.11 -56.42 -20.30
C SER A 23 19.20 -55.25 -20.69
N GLN A 24 19.65 -54.05 -20.32
CA GLN A 24 19.34 -52.80 -21.01
C GLN A 24 19.47 -52.93 -22.53
N HIS A 25 18.54 -52.34 -23.27
CA HIS A 25 18.75 -51.92 -24.65
C HIS A 25 18.51 -50.41 -24.71
N ASP A 26 19.55 -49.65 -25.03
CA ASP A 26 19.46 -48.20 -25.22
C ASP A 26 18.50 -47.85 -26.36
N ALA A 27 17.58 -46.92 -26.09
CA ALA A 27 16.83 -46.22 -27.12
C ALA A 27 17.66 -45.03 -27.66
N PRO A 28 17.57 -44.69 -28.96
CA PRO A 28 18.50 -43.74 -29.57
C PRO A 28 18.32 -42.32 -29.03
N GLY A 29 19.44 -41.60 -28.83
CA GLY A 29 19.46 -40.27 -28.23
C GLY A 29 18.50 -39.28 -28.91
N ARG A 30 17.65 -38.64 -28.11
CA ARG A 30 16.94 -37.41 -28.51
C ARG A 30 17.97 -36.35 -28.88
N ALA A 31 17.86 -35.78 -30.08
CA ALA A 31 18.66 -34.64 -30.48
C ALA A 31 18.27 -33.43 -29.62
N ARG A 32 19.25 -32.81 -28.94
CA ARG A 32 19.04 -31.57 -28.16
C ARG A 32 18.53 -30.47 -29.08
N ARG A 33 17.41 -29.85 -28.72
CA ARG A 33 16.89 -28.71 -29.46
C ARG A 33 17.80 -27.50 -29.23
N THR A 34 18.19 -26.83 -30.31
CA THR A 34 19.05 -25.63 -30.26
C THR A 34 18.47 -24.57 -31.20
N LEU A 35 18.47 -23.30 -30.77
CA LEU A 35 18.03 -22.18 -31.58
C LEU A 35 19.23 -21.54 -32.26
N THR A 36 19.17 -21.42 -33.58
CA THR A 36 20.13 -20.65 -34.38
C THR A 36 20.03 -19.15 -34.07
N PHE A 37 21.06 -18.40 -34.45
CA PHE A 37 21.07 -16.94 -34.29
C PHE A 37 19.92 -16.27 -35.08
N GLU A 38 19.63 -16.74 -36.29
CA GLU A 38 18.56 -16.21 -37.15
C GLU A 38 17.16 -16.46 -36.54
N GLU A 39 16.91 -17.64 -35.97
CA GLU A 39 15.67 -17.93 -35.23
C GLU A 39 15.52 -17.01 -34.01
N ARG A 40 16.59 -16.81 -33.23
CA ARG A 40 16.57 -15.89 -32.08
C ARG A 40 16.28 -14.44 -32.50
N VAL A 41 16.79 -13.99 -33.66
CA VAL A 41 16.47 -12.66 -34.22
C VAL A 41 15.02 -12.58 -34.68
N SER A 42 14.47 -13.65 -35.27
CA SER A 42 13.05 -13.73 -35.61
C SER A 42 12.14 -13.65 -34.37
N TYR A 43 12.48 -14.37 -33.30
CA TYR A 43 11.74 -14.31 -32.04
C TYR A 43 11.88 -12.97 -31.32
N GLN A 44 13.07 -12.36 -31.33
CA GLN A 44 13.25 -10.99 -30.83
C GLN A 44 12.35 -10.00 -31.58
N ARG A 45 12.26 -10.11 -32.93
CA ARG A 45 11.38 -9.27 -33.74
C ARG A 45 9.91 -9.42 -33.33
N ALA A 46 9.45 -10.64 -33.04
CA ALA A 46 8.08 -10.90 -32.57
C ALA A 46 7.80 -10.22 -31.21
N VAL A 47 8.73 -10.32 -30.26
CA VAL A 47 8.67 -9.64 -28.95
C VAL A 47 8.60 -8.11 -29.10
N GLU A 48 9.48 -7.53 -29.93
CA GLU A 48 9.51 -6.09 -30.16
C GLU A 48 8.26 -5.58 -30.90
N ASP A 49 7.62 -6.39 -31.75
CA ASP A 49 6.37 -6.01 -32.42
C ASP A 49 5.21 -5.92 -31.43
N VAL A 50 5.06 -6.90 -30.54
CA VAL A 50 4.05 -6.87 -29.47
C VAL A 50 4.28 -5.63 -28.58
N TYR A 51 5.50 -5.40 -28.10
CA TYR A 51 5.81 -4.21 -27.31
C TYR A 51 5.60 -2.90 -28.08
N TRP A 52 5.92 -2.86 -29.37
CA TRP A 52 5.69 -1.68 -30.19
C TRP A 52 4.19 -1.42 -30.40
N ARG A 53 3.36 -2.46 -30.60
CA ARG A 53 1.90 -2.33 -30.69
C ARG A 53 1.31 -1.71 -29.41
N HIS A 54 1.73 -2.18 -28.24
CA HIS A 54 1.24 -1.71 -26.93
C HIS A 54 1.83 -0.37 -26.44
N ARG A 55 2.91 0.13 -27.06
CA ARG A 55 3.51 1.43 -26.69
C ARG A 55 2.59 2.61 -27.01
N ILE A 56 2.32 3.49 -26.04
CA ILE A 56 1.49 4.69 -26.23
C ILE A 56 2.09 5.59 -27.32
N TRP A 57 1.25 6.04 -28.25
CA TRP A 57 1.58 7.08 -29.23
C TRP A 57 1.00 8.42 -28.72
N PRO A 58 1.84 9.39 -28.30
CA PRO A 58 1.37 10.62 -27.69
C PRO A 58 0.46 11.45 -28.62
N LYS A 59 -0.53 12.15 -28.07
CA LYS A 59 -1.51 12.94 -28.85
C LYS A 59 -0.89 14.15 -29.56
N GLU A 60 0.31 14.53 -29.14
CA GLU A 60 1.12 15.62 -29.67
C GLU A 60 1.76 15.25 -31.02
N ASN A 61 1.83 13.95 -31.35
CA ASN A 61 2.29 13.48 -32.66
C ASN A 61 1.13 13.50 -33.68
N ALA A 62 1.20 14.42 -34.64
CA ALA A 62 0.18 14.57 -35.68
C ALA A 62 0.13 13.41 -36.71
N ASP A 63 1.23 12.68 -36.87
CA ASP A 63 1.33 11.55 -37.79
C ASP A 63 0.81 10.24 -37.20
N ALA A 64 0.36 9.32 -38.06
CA ALA A 64 0.00 7.96 -37.64
C ALA A 64 1.23 7.20 -37.11
N LYS A 65 1.03 6.39 -36.06
CA LYS A 65 2.06 5.56 -35.44
C LYS A 65 2.78 4.70 -36.51
N PRO A 66 4.10 4.84 -36.70
CA PRO A 66 4.84 4.10 -37.72
C PRO A 66 4.92 2.59 -37.40
N SER A 67 5.22 1.76 -38.39
CA SER A 67 5.47 0.33 -38.20
C SER A 67 6.80 0.07 -37.47
N LEU A 68 6.96 -1.12 -36.87
CA LEU A 68 8.21 -1.51 -36.21
C LEU A 68 9.42 -1.36 -37.15
N ASP A 69 9.30 -1.81 -38.41
CA ASP A 69 10.37 -1.71 -39.43
C ASP A 69 10.83 -0.27 -39.71
N ALA A 70 10.00 0.74 -39.44
CA ALA A 70 10.35 2.14 -39.62
C ALA A 70 11.06 2.76 -38.39
N VAL A 71 11.01 2.11 -37.23
CA VAL A 71 11.63 2.59 -35.97
C VAL A 71 12.74 1.67 -35.44
N MET A 72 12.81 0.42 -35.91
CA MET A 72 13.83 -0.55 -35.53
C MET A 72 14.34 -1.32 -36.76
N SER A 73 15.65 -1.18 -37.01
CA SER A 73 16.33 -1.89 -38.09
C SER A 73 16.71 -3.33 -37.69
N GLN A 74 16.83 -4.20 -38.69
CA GLN A 74 17.32 -5.57 -38.54
C GLN A 74 18.64 -5.64 -37.72
N LYS A 75 19.57 -4.72 -37.96
CA LYS A 75 20.84 -4.63 -37.23
C LYS A 75 20.69 -4.33 -35.73
N GLN A 76 19.61 -3.65 -35.32
CA GLN A 76 19.31 -3.41 -33.90
C GLN A 76 18.73 -4.66 -33.23
N LEU A 77 17.91 -5.44 -33.94
CA LEU A 77 17.41 -6.74 -33.47
C LEU A 77 18.57 -7.74 -33.31
N GLU A 78 19.44 -7.84 -34.31
CA GLU A 78 20.69 -8.62 -34.26
C GLU A 78 21.60 -8.17 -33.11
N LYS A 79 21.68 -6.86 -32.84
CA LYS A 79 22.44 -6.35 -31.68
C LYS A 79 21.81 -6.83 -30.37
N LYS A 80 20.49 -6.66 -30.16
CA LYS A 80 19.80 -7.13 -28.93
C LYS A 80 20.05 -8.61 -28.66
N VAL A 81 19.98 -9.46 -29.69
CA VAL A 81 20.25 -10.91 -29.56
C VAL A 81 21.70 -11.20 -29.20
N ASN A 82 22.66 -10.53 -29.84
CA ASN A 82 24.07 -10.65 -29.47
C ASN A 82 24.33 -10.18 -28.03
N ASP A 83 23.74 -9.04 -27.63
CA ASP A 83 23.96 -8.43 -26.33
C ASP A 83 23.57 -9.38 -25.19
N TYR A 84 22.38 -10.02 -25.25
CA TYR A 84 21.94 -10.92 -24.18
C TYR A 84 22.64 -12.28 -24.18
N LEU A 85 22.98 -12.83 -25.36
CA LEU A 85 23.75 -14.08 -25.45
C LEU A 85 25.13 -13.92 -24.82
N ARG A 86 25.78 -12.78 -25.09
CA ARG A 86 27.05 -12.40 -24.46
C ARG A 86 26.91 -12.12 -22.96
N ASN A 87 25.80 -11.51 -22.50
CA ASN A 87 25.55 -11.35 -21.06
C ASN A 87 25.48 -12.72 -20.37
N SER A 88 24.78 -13.69 -20.98
CA SER A 88 24.71 -15.07 -20.46
C SER A 88 26.08 -15.74 -20.44
N GLN A 89 26.90 -15.58 -21.49
CA GLN A 89 28.24 -16.15 -21.57
C GLN A 89 29.21 -15.52 -20.55
N ALA A 90 29.17 -14.20 -20.35
CA ALA A 90 30.04 -13.53 -19.40
C ALA A 90 29.76 -13.95 -17.94
N LEU A 91 28.49 -14.20 -17.60
CA LEU A 91 28.09 -14.78 -16.30
C LEU A 91 28.70 -16.16 -16.06
N GLU A 92 28.75 -17.00 -17.10
CA GLU A 92 29.45 -18.29 -17.06
C GLU A 92 30.97 -18.10 -16.97
N ASP A 93 31.60 -17.42 -17.93
CA ASP A 93 33.06 -17.36 -18.06
C ASP A 93 33.74 -16.62 -16.89
N TYR A 94 33.24 -15.43 -16.53
CA TYR A 94 33.92 -14.54 -15.58
C TYR A 94 33.50 -14.77 -14.12
N TRP A 95 32.25 -15.15 -13.90
CA TRP A 95 31.70 -15.37 -12.56
C TRP A 95 31.49 -16.85 -12.22
N GLN A 96 31.70 -17.78 -13.17
CA GLN A 96 31.49 -19.22 -12.99
C GLN A 96 30.05 -19.55 -12.56
N ARG A 97 29.09 -18.79 -13.10
CA ARG A 97 27.65 -18.88 -12.79
C ARG A 97 26.81 -18.83 -14.08
N PRO A 98 26.78 -19.92 -14.86
CA PRO A 98 25.87 -20.03 -16.00
C PRO A 98 24.41 -19.92 -15.55
N ILE A 99 23.57 -19.32 -16.39
CA ILE A 99 22.12 -19.24 -16.14
C ILE A 99 21.51 -20.64 -16.36
N THR A 100 20.98 -21.25 -15.30
CA THR A 100 20.48 -22.63 -15.29
C THR A 100 19.03 -22.75 -15.83
N ALA A 101 18.57 -23.98 -16.10
CA ALA A 101 17.17 -24.20 -16.51
C ALA A 101 16.18 -23.83 -15.41
N GLU A 102 16.52 -24.13 -14.16
CA GLU A 102 15.72 -23.83 -12.98
C GLU A 102 15.57 -22.31 -12.80
N GLN A 103 16.65 -21.55 -13.03
CA GLN A 103 16.60 -20.09 -12.99
C GLN A 103 15.75 -19.49 -14.12
N LEU A 104 15.73 -20.11 -15.31
CA LEU A 104 14.88 -19.66 -16.41
C LEU A 104 13.41 -20.04 -16.21
N GLN A 105 13.12 -21.23 -15.69
CA GLN A 105 11.77 -21.61 -15.30
C GLN A 105 11.27 -20.67 -14.20
N ALA A 106 12.06 -20.44 -13.15
CA ALA A 106 11.70 -19.49 -12.10
C ALA A 106 11.52 -18.05 -12.61
N GLU A 107 12.28 -17.61 -13.62
CA GLU A 107 12.05 -16.30 -14.24
C GLU A 107 10.79 -16.28 -15.12
N MET A 108 10.47 -17.38 -15.84
CA MET A 108 9.19 -17.52 -16.57
C MET A 108 7.99 -17.51 -15.62
N ASP A 109 8.09 -18.24 -14.51
CA ASP A 109 7.07 -18.33 -13.47
C ASP A 109 6.91 -16.95 -12.81
N ARG A 110 8.01 -16.30 -12.41
CA ARG A 110 8.01 -14.92 -11.89
C ARG A 110 7.40 -13.92 -12.88
N MET A 111 7.68 -14.06 -14.17
CA MET A 111 7.09 -13.21 -15.22
C MET A 111 5.57 -13.43 -15.34
N ALA A 112 5.10 -14.68 -15.29
CA ALA A 112 3.68 -15.01 -15.36
C ALA A 112 2.90 -14.59 -14.10
N GLU A 113 3.50 -14.74 -12.93
CA GLU A 113 2.92 -14.44 -11.62
C GLU A 113 2.91 -12.93 -11.32
N HIS A 114 3.98 -12.21 -11.66
CA HIS A 114 4.16 -10.80 -11.28
C HIS A 114 3.92 -9.80 -12.42
N THR A 115 3.33 -10.21 -13.55
CA THR A 115 3.04 -9.27 -14.66
C THR A 115 1.85 -8.38 -14.34
N LYS A 116 2.03 -7.06 -14.53
CA LYS A 116 0.93 -6.08 -14.47
C LYS A 116 0.15 -5.96 -15.78
N GLN A 117 0.48 -6.78 -16.77
CA GLN A 117 -0.14 -6.80 -18.10
C GLN A 117 -0.25 -8.25 -18.60
N PRO A 118 -1.10 -9.11 -17.99
CA PRO A 118 -1.22 -10.51 -18.35
C PRO A 118 -1.70 -10.72 -19.79
N GLU A 119 -2.47 -9.79 -20.36
CA GLU A 119 -2.88 -9.82 -21.77
C GLU A 119 -1.70 -9.60 -22.72
N VAL A 120 -0.82 -8.65 -22.41
CA VAL A 120 0.39 -8.37 -23.19
C VAL A 120 1.38 -9.52 -23.07
N LEU A 121 1.52 -10.13 -21.88
CA LEU A 121 2.35 -11.31 -21.68
C LEU A 121 1.80 -12.52 -22.47
N ARG A 122 0.48 -12.68 -22.53
CA ARG A 122 -0.17 -13.71 -23.35
C ARG A 122 0.09 -13.49 -24.84
N GLU A 123 -0.06 -12.26 -25.34
CA GLU A 123 0.31 -11.93 -26.72
C GLU A 123 1.80 -12.17 -27.01
N LEU A 124 2.69 -11.97 -26.04
CA LEU A 124 4.11 -12.30 -26.16
C LEU A 124 4.34 -13.82 -26.24
N PHE A 125 3.66 -14.61 -25.41
CA PHE A 125 3.76 -16.07 -25.44
C PHE A 125 3.15 -16.65 -26.73
N ASP A 126 2.00 -16.14 -27.17
CA ASP A 126 1.36 -16.47 -28.44
C ASP A 126 2.26 -16.12 -29.64
N ALA A 127 2.90 -14.94 -29.64
CA ALA A 127 3.84 -14.51 -30.68
C ALA A 127 5.13 -15.35 -30.71
N LEU A 128 5.48 -16.01 -29.59
CA LEU A 128 6.55 -17.01 -29.49
C LEU A 128 6.05 -18.45 -29.72
N GLY A 129 4.79 -18.61 -30.15
CA GLY A 129 4.19 -19.89 -30.53
C GLY A 129 3.75 -20.78 -29.37
N ASN A 130 3.62 -20.23 -28.15
CA ASN A 130 3.38 -20.98 -26.92
C ASN A 130 4.35 -22.16 -26.74
N ASP A 131 5.63 -21.92 -27.03
CA ASP A 131 6.68 -22.91 -26.92
C ASP A 131 7.53 -22.63 -25.66
N PRO A 132 7.45 -23.46 -24.60
CA PRO A 132 8.14 -23.20 -23.34
C PRO A 132 9.66 -23.01 -23.50
N PHE A 133 10.27 -23.72 -24.44
CA PHE A 133 11.70 -23.63 -24.72
C PHE A 133 12.07 -22.30 -25.40
N VAL A 134 11.24 -21.82 -26.34
CA VAL A 134 11.45 -20.51 -26.98
C VAL A 134 11.21 -19.37 -25.99
N ILE A 135 10.20 -19.48 -25.14
CA ILE A 135 9.90 -18.47 -24.10
C ILE A 135 11.06 -18.40 -23.10
N ALA A 136 11.56 -19.55 -22.60
CA ALA A 136 12.75 -19.60 -21.75
C ALA A 136 13.96 -18.92 -22.43
N GLU A 137 14.27 -19.30 -23.66
CA GLU A 137 15.50 -18.92 -24.34
C GLU A 137 15.52 -17.53 -24.98
N CYS A 138 14.36 -17.01 -25.42
CA CYS A 138 14.25 -15.74 -26.14
C CYS A 138 13.48 -14.64 -25.39
N PHE A 139 12.84 -14.94 -24.26
CA PHE A 139 12.09 -13.95 -23.47
C PHE A 139 12.55 -13.87 -22.00
N ALA A 140 12.65 -15.01 -21.30
CA ALA A 140 13.13 -15.04 -19.92
C ALA A 140 14.66 -14.84 -19.82
N ARG A 141 15.45 -15.56 -20.65
CA ARG A 141 16.92 -15.47 -20.63
C ARG A 141 17.44 -14.03 -20.85
N PRO A 142 16.93 -13.22 -21.80
CA PRO A 142 17.39 -11.85 -21.98
C PRO A 142 17.26 -10.96 -20.72
N ALA A 143 16.08 -10.98 -20.08
CA ALA A 143 15.82 -10.17 -18.89
C ALA A 143 16.66 -10.62 -17.69
N LEU A 144 16.79 -11.93 -17.49
CA LEU A 144 17.58 -12.49 -16.40
C LEU A 144 19.07 -12.20 -16.55
N ALA A 145 19.62 -12.36 -17.75
CA ALA A 145 21.03 -12.12 -18.02
C ALA A 145 21.43 -10.65 -17.78
N ASP A 146 20.60 -9.71 -18.23
CA ASP A 146 20.84 -8.27 -18.08
C ASP A 146 20.80 -7.82 -16.60
N ARG A 147 19.78 -8.28 -15.85
CA ARG A 147 19.65 -8.00 -14.41
C ARG A 147 20.85 -8.55 -13.61
N LEU A 148 21.25 -9.79 -13.88
CA LEU A 148 22.36 -10.42 -13.16
C LEU A 148 23.69 -9.71 -13.48
N ILE A 149 24.04 -9.55 -14.75
CA ILE A 149 25.35 -8.99 -15.12
C ILE A 149 25.52 -7.54 -14.65
N THR A 150 24.46 -6.73 -14.68
CA THR A 150 24.53 -5.31 -14.29
C THR A 150 24.88 -5.14 -12.82
N ASN A 151 24.15 -5.81 -11.92
CA ASN A 151 24.40 -5.78 -10.48
C ASN A 151 25.78 -6.37 -10.15
N TRP A 152 26.11 -7.51 -10.75
CA TRP A 152 27.36 -8.24 -10.50
C TRP A 152 28.60 -7.45 -10.95
N TYR A 153 28.52 -6.78 -12.09
CA TYR A 153 29.59 -5.93 -12.60
C TYR A 153 29.87 -4.73 -11.71
N ALA A 154 28.82 -3.96 -11.37
CA ALA A 154 28.95 -2.64 -10.74
C ALA A 154 29.74 -2.63 -9.42
N TYR A 155 29.78 -3.76 -8.70
CA TYR A 155 30.40 -3.88 -7.37
C TYR A 155 31.58 -4.87 -7.31
N ASP A 156 31.97 -5.50 -8.43
CA ASP A 156 33.04 -6.51 -8.41
C ASP A 156 34.43 -5.89 -8.17
N GLN A 157 35.00 -6.16 -6.99
CA GLN A 157 36.33 -5.67 -6.62
C GLN A 157 37.45 -6.27 -7.48
N ARG A 158 37.24 -7.39 -8.19
CA ARG A 158 38.22 -7.93 -9.15
C ARG A 158 38.30 -7.10 -10.43
N ILE A 159 37.21 -6.43 -10.80
CA ILE A 159 37.12 -5.55 -11.97
C ILE A 159 37.52 -4.12 -11.59
N HIS A 160 37.00 -3.62 -10.48
CA HIS A 160 37.10 -2.21 -10.09
C HIS A 160 38.15 -1.91 -9.01
N GLY A 161 38.69 -2.93 -8.33
CA GLY A 161 39.64 -2.77 -7.22
C GLY A 161 40.93 -2.05 -7.59
N GLU A 162 41.51 -2.28 -8.78
CA GLU A 162 42.68 -1.51 -9.23
C GLU A 162 42.36 -0.03 -9.45
N LEU A 163 41.14 0.29 -9.89
CA LEU A 163 40.72 1.69 -10.06
C LEU A 163 40.54 2.36 -8.69
N LYS A 164 39.89 1.65 -7.76
CA LYS A 164 39.70 2.07 -6.37
C LYS A 164 41.04 2.32 -5.66
N GLN A 165 41.94 1.33 -5.67
CA GLN A 165 43.25 1.43 -5.01
C GLN A 165 44.13 2.53 -5.61
N ARG A 166 44.08 2.75 -6.94
CA ARG A 166 44.77 3.87 -7.57
C ARG A 166 44.18 5.22 -7.15
N ALA A 167 42.85 5.36 -7.14
CA ALA A 167 42.20 6.57 -6.66
C ALA A 167 42.53 6.86 -5.19
N GLU A 168 42.53 5.84 -4.32
CA GLU A 168 42.95 5.95 -2.92
C GLU A 168 44.43 6.37 -2.79
N THR A 169 45.34 5.77 -3.55
CA THR A 169 46.77 6.10 -3.51
C THR A 169 47.06 7.48 -4.10
N GLU A 170 46.39 7.89 -5.17
CA GLU A 170 46.50 9.23 -5.73
C GLU A 170 46.00 10.29 -4.74
N LEU A 171 44.88 10.05 -4.05
CA LEU A 171 44.37 10.94 -3.01
C LEU A 171 45.33 11.05 -1.82
N GLN A 172 45.91 9.93 -1.36
CA GLN A 172 46.88 9.93 -0.27
C GLN A 172 48.19 10.66 -0.62
N THR A 173 48.62 10.62 -1.89
CA THR A 173 49.89 11.23 -2.33
C THR A 173 49.77 12.67 -2.83
N ARG A 174 48.55 13.14 -3.16
CA ARG A 174 48.28 14.48 -3.73
C ARG A 174 47.12 15.17 -3.02
N ALA A 175 47.18 15.22 -1.70
CA ALA A 175 46.11 15.62 -0.80
C ALA A 175 45.79 17.14 -0.75
N SER A 176 46.18 17.94 -1.75
CA SER A 176 45.91 19.39 -1.78
C SER A 176 45.07 19.83 -2.98
N LEU A 177 44.25 20.87 -2.78
CA LEU A 177 43.32 21.41 -3.77
C LEU A 177 43.98 21.81 -5.11
N GLU A 178 45.20 22.35 -5.08
CA GLU A 178 45.97 22.70 -6.28
C GLU A 178 46.47 21.46 -7.04
N GLN A 179 46.71 20.36 -6.33
CA GLN A 179 47.16 19.09 -6.88
C GLN A 179 46.00 18.22 -7.40
N MET A 180 44.75 18.46 -6.98
CA MET A 180 43.58 17.73 -7.50
C MET A 180 43.39 17.84 -9.01
N LYS A 181 43.82 18.97 -9.62
CA LYS A 181 43.81 19.18 -11.08
C LYS A 181 44.81 18.30 -11.83
N GLN A 182 45.63 17.54 -11.09
CA GLN A 182 46.77 16.77 -11.57
C GLN A 182 46.58 15.26 -11.28
N LEU A 183 45.39 14.85 -10.82
CA LEU A 183 44.97 13.45 -10.63
C LEU A 183 44.57 12.82 -11.98
N SER A 184 44.43 11.49 -12.04
CA SER A 184 43.95 10.79 -13.25
C SER A 184 42.43 10.87 -13.47
N GLY A 185 41.67 11.21 -12.42
CA GLY A 185 40.21 11.35 -12.48
C GLY A 185 39.75 12.64 -13.16
N LYS A 186 38.51 12.64 -13.67
CA LYS A 186 37.89 13.81 -14.29
C LYS A 186 37.60 14.88 -13.24
N TYR A 187 38.37 15.96 -13.27
CA TYR A 187 38.19 17.12 -12.42
C TYR A 187 37.06 18.04 -12.92
N THR A 188 36.15 18.43 -12.02
CA THR A 188 35.06 19.36 -12.28
C THR A 188 34.87 20.33 -11.12
N GLU A 189 34.90 21.63 -11.39
CA GLU A 189 34.39 22.65 -10.47
C GLU A 189 32.89 22.89 -10.71
N ILE A 190 32.11 22.99 -9.64
CA ILE A 190 30.68 23.40 -9.65
C ILE A 190 30.51 24.50 -8.60
N GLU A 191 29.72 25.51 -8.93
CA GLU A 191 29.34 26.57 -8.00
C GLU A 191 27.88 26.38 -7.60
N LEU A 192 27.59 26.34 -6.31
CA LEU A 192 26.25 26.27 -5.76
C LEU A 192 25.89 27.65 -5.20
N ILE A 193 24.69 28.13 -5.49
CA ILE A 193 24.23 29.47 -5.07
C ILE A 193 22.88 29.35 -4.36
N ARG A 194 22.81 29.86 -3.12
CA ARG A 194 21.58 29.93 -2.31
C ARG A 194 20.65 31.02 -2.85
N GLN A 195 19.42 30.65 -3.16
CA GLN A 195 18.50 31.45 -3.99
C GLN A 195 18.16 32.85 -3.45
N GLU A 196 18.20 33.07 -2.13
CA GLU A 196 17.78 34.32 -1.48
C GLU A 196 18.75 35.51 -1.63
N SER A 197 20.01 35.28 -2.01
CA SER A 197 21.04 36.33 -2.02
C SER A 197 21.19 37.07 -3.38
N ALA A 198 20.08 37.21 -4.12
CA ALA A 198 20.04 37.87 -5.43
C ALA A 198 19.66 39.37 -5.36
N HIS A 199 20.38 40.16 -4.58
CA HIS A 199 20.41 41.63 -4.68
C HIS A 199 21.84 42.13 -4.93
N GLY A 200 22.41 41.65 -6.04
CA GLY A 200 23.70 42.09 -6.57
C GLY A 200 23.78 41.75 -8.05
N LYS A 201 24.10 42.74 -8.90
CA LYS A 201 24.28 42.52 -10.34
C LYS A 201 25.51 41.64 -10.57
N ASN A 202 25.33 40.41 -11.07
CA ASN A 202 26.33 39.75 -11.91
C ASN A 202 25.72 38.61 -12.74
N THR A 203 26.31 38.41 -13.92
CA THR A 203 25.92 37.39 -14.90
C THR A 203 26.40 36.00 -14.43
N PRO A 204 25.56 34.94 -14.45
CA PRO A 204 26.00 33.62 -13.97
C PRO A 204 27.01 32.98 -14.93
N ALA A 205 28.10 32.44 -14.41
CA ALA A 205 28.94 31.53 -15.19
C ALA A 205 28.18 30.20 -15.40
N ARG A 206 28.27 29.59 -16.60
CA ARG A 206 27.52 28.33 -16.92
C ARG A 206 28.14 27.06 -16.28
N ARG A 207 28.49 27.16 -15.00
CA ARG A 207 28.76 26.10 -14.03
C ARG A 207 28.00 26.28 -12.71
N SER A 208 27.19 27.34 -12.57
CA SER A 208 26.45 27.62 -11.34
C SER A 208 25.10 26.90 -11.29
N MET A 209 24.85 26.14 -10.23
CA MET A 209 23.54 25.58 -9.88
C MET A 209 22.92 26.43 -8.77
N LYS A 210 21.66 26.83 -8.94
CA LYS A 210 20.91 27.52 -7.88
C LYS A 210 20.16 26.47 -7.08
N LEU A 211 20.30 26.52 -5.76
CA LEU A 211 19.61 25.63 -4.83
C LEU A 211 18.62 26.45 -4.01
N ASN A 212 17.41 25.91 -3.82
CA ASN A 212 16.48 26.42 -2.82
C ASN A 212 17.05 26.17 -1.40
N ASN A 213 16.43 26.73 -0.36
CA ASN A 213 16.96 26.64 1.00
C ASN A 213 17.08 25.19 1.52
N HIS A 214 16.16 24.29 1.17
CA HIS A 214 16.21 22.89 1.60
C HIS A 214 17.31 22.13 0.86
N GLU A 215 17.38 22.28 -0.46
CA GLU A 215 18.46 21.71 -1.28
C GLU A 215 19.84 22.21 -0.84
N TRP A 216 19.94 23.50 -0.45
CA TRP A 216 21.15 24.11 0.10
C TRP A 216 21.54 23.45 1.42
N ASP A 217 20.61 23.35 2.36
CA ASP A 217 20.86 22.82 3.69
C ASP A 217 21.18 21.30 3.66
N ASP A 218 20.47 20.50 2.85
CA ASP A 218 20.80 19.10 2.56
C ASP A 218 22.19 18.94 1.95
N THR A 219 22.54 19.82 1.01
CA THR A 219 23.85 19.77 0.33
C THR A 219 24.97 20.13 1.30
N VAL A 220 24.78 21.13 2.17
CA VAL A 220 25.71 21.47 3.26
C VAL A 220 25.89 20.29 4.21
N GLN A 221 24.82 19.61 4.63
CA GLN A 221 24.92 18.45 5.53
C GLN A 221 25.62 17.25 4.88
N LYS A 222 25.27 16.91 3.62
CA LYS A 222 25.95 15.85 2.85
C LYS A 222 27.44 16.14 2.69
N LEU A 223 27.82 17.40 2.49
CA LEU A 223 29.23 17.82 2.43
C LEU A 223 29.91 17.70 3.81
N VAL A 224 29.28 18.13 4.90
CA VAL A 224 29.87 18.00 6.25
C VAL A 224 30.15 16.52 6.58
N GLY A 225 29.21 15.62 6.26
CA GLY A 225 29.42 14.17 6.38
C GLY A 225 30.57 13.64 5.51
N MET A 226 30.79 14.22 4.33
CA MET A 226 31.87 13.87 3.38
C MET A 226 33.26 14.40 3.79
N PHE A 227 33.34 15.30 4.77
CA PHE A 227 34.61 15.81 5.35
C PHE A 227 34.77 15.50 6.86
N SER A 228 33.93 14.64 7.43
CA SER A 228 33.93 14.34 8.87
C SER A 228 35.11 13.47 9.32
N ASP A 229 35.60 13.71 10.54
CA ASP A 229 36.85 13.20 11.12
C ASP A 229 36.81 11.71 11.54
N GLN A 230 36.31 10.79 10.69
CA GLN A 230 36.08 9.38 11.06
C GLN A 230 36.46 8.38 9.95
N PRO A 231 37.39 7.43 10.19
CA PRO A 231 37.75 6.42 9.22
C PRO A 231 36.64 5.37 9.10
N VAL A 232 35.90 5.42 7.98
CA VAL A 232 34.89 4.43 7.63
C VAL A 232 35.59 3.16 7.13
N ALA A 233 35.58 2.10 7.93
CA ALA A 233 36.10 0.81 7.51
C ALA A 233 35.28 0.27 6.32
N ALA A 234 35.97 -0.24 5.29
CA ALA A 234 35.31 -0.77 4.09
C ALA A 234 34.35 -1.91 4.47
N GLY A 235 33.05 -1.67 4.34
CA GLY A 235 31.97 -2.60 4.72
C GLY A 235 31.12 -2.20 5.92
N VAL A 236 31.36 -1.06 6.59
CA VAL A 236 30.56 -0.59 7.73
C VAL A 236 30.08 0.84 7.54
N LEU A 237 28.79 1.10 7.76
CA LEU A 237 28.18 2.43 7.68
C LEU A 237 28.66 3.34 8.84
N PRO A 238 28.95 4.64 8.61
CA PRO A 238 29.40 5.54 9.67
C PRO A 238 28.29 5.90 10.67
N ALA A 239 28.65 5.96 11.95
CA ALA A 239 27.72 6.25 13.04
C ALA A 239 27.31 7.73 13.11
N LYS A 240 26.03 8.00 13.41
CA LYS A 240 25.50 9.35 13.62
C LYS A 240 26.03 9.99 14.91
N GLY A 241 26.90 10.99 14.79
CA GLY A 241 27.14 11.96 15.86
C GLY A 241 25.92 12.89 16.06
N ARG A 242 25.56 13.18 17.31
CA ARG A 242 24.46 14.11 17.66
C ARG A 242 24.77 15.56 17.26
N PRO A 243 23.82 16.28 16.62
CA PRO A 243 23.76 17.74 16.70
C PRO A 243 22.79 18.17 17.83
N MET A 244 23.18 19.21 18.57
CA MET A 244 22.32 19.89 19.54
C MET A 244 21.15 20.61 18.84
N ALA A 245 20.05 20.81 19.56
CA ALA A 245 18.91 21.59 19.10
C ALA A 245 19.22 23.11 19.10
N GLU A 246 19.92 23.60 18.07
CA GLU A 246 19.78 25.00 17.61
C GLU A 246 18.59 25.03 16.63
N GLY A 247 17.41 25.42 17.13
CA GLY A 247 16.11 25.11 16.52
C GLY A 247 15.81 25.74 15.14
N PRO A 248 14.68 25.38 14.50
CA PRO A 248 14.44 25.61 13.06
C PRO A 248 14.59 27.04 12.52
N LYS A 249 14.51 28.10 13.33
CA LYS A 249 14.77 29.50 12.91
C LYS A 249 16.19 30.03 13.20
N ALA A 250 16.97 29.35 14.04
CA ALA A 250 18.42 29.48 14.17
C ALA A 250 19.18 28.62 13.15
N ARG A 251 18.49 27.75 12.37
CA ARG A 251 19.10 26.90 11.33
C ARG A 251 19.90 27.66 10.28
N GLY A 252 19.49 28.86 9.87
CA GLY A 252 20.31 29.69 8.96
C GLY A 252 21.70 29.98 9.51
N ALA A 253 21.82 30.23 10.83
CA ALA A 253 23.08 30.47 11.52
C ALA A 253 23.77 29.17 12.00
N ALA A 254 23.01 28.13 12.36
CA ALA A 254 23.55 26.81 12.70
C ALA A 254 24.13 26.10 11.48
N ASN A 255 23.58 26.33 10.28
CA ASN A 255 24.11 25.81 9.03
C ASN A 255 25.34 26.61 8.57
N ASP A 256 25.43 27.91 8.87
CA ASP A 256 26.69 28.67 8.69
C ASP A 256 27.77 28.24 9.71
N LYS A 257 27.39 28.01 10.98
CA LYS A 257 28.24 27.31 11.97
C LYS A 257 28.72 25.95 11.44
N LEU A 258 27.85 25.14 10.83
CA LEU A 258 28.24 23.88 10.18
C LEU A 258 29.19 24.10 8.99
N MET A 259 28.95 25.15 8.18
CA MET A 259 29.89 25.56 7.14
C MET A 259 31.24 26.04 7.70
N THR A 260 31.41 26.31 9.00
CA THR A 260 32.76 26.48 9.58
C THR A 260 33.58 25.19 9.53
N HIS A 261 32.99 24.04 9.88
CA HIS A 261 33.63 22.71 9.85
C HIS A 261 34.06 22.27 8.44
N LEU A 262 33.44 22.81 7.39
CA LEU A 262 33.86 22.60 6.00
C LEU A 262 35.17 23.35 5.71
N THR A 263 36.31 22.72 5.93
CA THR A 263 37.61 23.37 5.71
C THR A 263 37.92 23.54 4.21
N THR A 264 38.11 24.79 3.76
CA THR A 264 38.53 25.09 2.39
C THR A 264 39.96 24.62 2.13
N GLY A 265 40.18 23.95 1.00
CA GLY A 265 41.46 23.35 0.63
C GLY A 265 41.56 21.85 0.93
N THR A 266 40.75 21.33 1.86
CA THR A 266 40.71 19.91 2.24
C THR A 266 39.98 19.06 1.18
N VAL A 267 40.46 17.82 1.00
CA VAL A 267 39.90 16.81 0.08
C VAL A 267 39.27 15.67 0.89
N SER A 268 38.14 15.13 0.44
CA SER A 268 37.41 14.05 1.09
C SER A 268 38.10 12.68 0.98
N PRO A 269 37.71 11.70 1.81
CA PRO A 269 37.87 10.28 1.49
C PRO A 269 37.25 9.92 0.12
N LEU A 270 37.60 8.73 -0.40
CA LEU A 270 37.02 8.21 -1.63
C LEU A 270 35.58 7.72 -1.40
N GLN A 271 34.71 7.99 -2.36
CA GLN A 271 33.31 7.58 -2.41
C GLN A 271 33.08 6.65 -3.61
N GLU A 272 32.07 5.80 -3.57
CA GLU A 272 31.77 4.77 -4.58
C GLU A 272 30.27 4.78 -4.93
N ASP A 273 29.93 4.78 -6.22
CA ASP A 273 28.59 4.52 -6.76
C ASP A 273 28.65 3.46 -7.89
N GLU A 274 27.52 3.12 -8.51
CA GLU A 274 27.45 2.12 -9.61
C GLU A 274 28.38 2.43 -10.79
N THR A 275 28.71 3.70 -11.00
CA THR A 275 29.34 4.21 -12.23
C THR A 275 30.73 4.82 -12.02
N ARG A 276 31.15 5.09 -10.77
CA ARG A 276 32.42 5.78 -10.49
C ARG A 276 32.89 5.64 -9.04
N TYR A 277 34.16 5.96 -8.87
CA TYR A 277 34.72 6.46 -7.62
C TYR A 277 34.87 7.98 -7.70
N TYR A 278 34.67 8.69 -6.59
CA TYR A 278 34.86 10.15 -6.58
C TYR A 278 35.32 10.68 -5.22
N ALA A 279 35.98 11.84 -5.26
CA ALA A 279 36.31 12.62 -4.06
C ALA A 279 36.02 14.10 -4.34
N THR A 280 35.64 14.83 -3.30
CA THR A 280 35.23 16.24 -3.37
C THR A 280 36.12 17.07 -2.46
N ALA A 281 36.37 18.32 -2.83
CA ALA A 281 37.09 19.30 -2.03
C ALA A 281 36.38 20.65 -2.06
N MET A 282 36.49 21.37 -0.95
CA MET A 282 35.90 22.69 -0.81
C MET A 282 36.87 23.75 -1.34
N VAL A 283 36.57 24.36 -2.49
CA VAL A 283 37.41 25.41 -3.12
C VAL A 283 37.18 26.75 -2.45
N ASN A 284 35.92 27.12 -2.23
CA ASN A 284 35.52 28.39 -1.61
C ASN A 284 34.18 28.21 -0.89
N LYS A 285 33.94 28.96 0.17
CA LYS A 285 32.69 28.94 0.93
C LYS A 285 32.28 30.33 1.43
N SER A 286 30.99 30.57 1.46
CA SER A 286 30.32 31.72 2.09
C SER A 286 28.86 31.36 2.34
N ALA A 287 28.15 32.14 3.18
CA ALA A 287 26.79 31.86 3.64
C ALA A 287 25.74 31.58 2.54
N GLY A 288 25.99 31.99 1.29
CA GLY A 288 25.13 31.72 0.13
C GLY A 288 25.85 31.28 -1.15
N HIS A 289 27.17 31.00 -1.11
CA HIS A 289 27.93 30.50 -2.27
C HIS A 289 28.96 29.46 -1.82
N LEU A 290 28.88 28.27 -2.42
CA LEU A 290 29.83 27.17 -2.23
C LEU A 290 30.46 26.84 -3.58
N LYS A 291 31.77 26.67 -3.60
CA LYS A 291 32.49 26.19 -4.77
C LYS A 291 33.14 24.86 -4.45
N LEU A 292 32.72 23.82 -5.16
CA LEU A 292 33.20 22.46 -5.00
C LEU A 292 34.08 22.07 -6.17
N ALA A 293 35.15 21.33 -5.87
CA ALA A 293 35.95 20.62 -6.84
C ALA A 293 35.75 19.12 -6.62
N THR A 294 35.11 18.43 -7.57
CA THR A 294 34.99 16.97 -7.55
C THR A 294 35.95 16.38 -8.57
N VAL A 295 36.74 15.40 -8.17
CA VAL A 295 37.49 14.51 -9.06
C VAL A 295 36.76 13.17 -9.10
N SER A 296 36.52 12.64 -10.30
CA SER A 296 35.80 11.38 -10.49
C SER A 296 36.55 10.41 -11.40
N TRP A 297 36.86 9.24 -10.87
CA TRP A 297 37.39 8.10 -11.61
C TRP A 297 36.20 7.24 -12.03
N LEU A 298 35.72 7.47 -13.26
CA LEU A 298 34.63 6.67 -13.83
C LEU A 298 35.03 5.19 -13.84
N LYS A 299 34.16 4.33 -13.29
CA LYS A 299 34.23 2.91 -13.56
C LYS A 299 34.08 2.74 -15.07
N GLU A 300 34.72 1.72 -15.62
CA GLU A 300 34.52 1.40 -17.02
C GLU A 300 33.04 1.06 -17.25
N PRO A 301 32.38 1.54 -18.31
CA PRO A 301 31.01 1.11 -18.59
C PRO A 301 30.98 -0.39 -18.88
N LEU A 302 29.95 -1.10 -18.41
CA LEU A 302 29.77 -2.55 -18.62
C LEU A 302 30.03 -2.97 -20.07
N GLU A 303 29.42 -2.27 -21.04
CA GLU A 303 29.63 -2.48 -22.48
C GLU A 303 31.09 -2.37 -22.92
N SER A 304 31.84 -1.43 -22.35
CA SER A 304 33.25 -1.21 -22.68
C SER A 304 34.14 -2.31 -22.10
N TRP A 305 33.87 -2.74 -20.87
CA TRP A 305 34.58 -3.85 -20.24
C TRP A 305 34.35 -5.16 -20.98
N ARG A 306 33.08 -5.48 -21.28
CA ARG A 306 32.68 -6.63 -22.10
C ARG A 306 33.47 -6.64 -23.41
N ALA A 307 33.46 -5.53 -24.15
CA ALA A 307 34.20 -5.42 -25.41
C ALA A 307 35.73 -5.59 -25.29
N ARG A 308 36.34 -5.44 -24.10
CA ARG A 308 37.76 -5.77 -23.88
C ARG A 308 37.98 -7.24 -23.53
N VAL A 309 37.14 -7.82 -22.66
CA VAL A 309 37.30 -9.23 -22.23
C VAL A 309 36.88 -10.21 -23.33
N GLU A 310 35.92 -9.85 -24.19
CA GLU A 310 35.40 -10.68 -25.29
C GLU A 310 36.38 -10.91 -26.47
N LYS A 311 37.69 -10.72 -26.30
CA LYS A 311 38.66 -10.85 -27.42
C LYS A 311 38.92 -12.29 -27.88
N GLN A 312 38.37 -13.30 -27.20
CA GLN A 312 38.37 -14.70 -27.63
C GLN A 312 37.09 -15.43 -27.20
N ALA A 313 36.09 -15.52 -28.07
CA ALA A 313 35.44 -16.77 -28.53
C ALA A 313 34.13 -16.46 -29.27
N ALA A 314 33.69 -17.41 -30.11
CA ALA A 314 32.39 -17.36 -30.76
C ALA A 314 31.61 -18.65 -30.48
N THR A 315 30.35 -18.46 -30.09
CA THR A 315 29.20 -19.36 -30.34
C THR A 315 29.32 -20.84 -29.95
N ALA A 316 28.86 -21.18 -28.74
CA ALA A 316 27.62 -21.95 -28.57
C ALA A 316 27.34 -22.22 -27.08
N LEU A 317 26.37 -21.49 -26.48
CA LEU A 317 25.84 -21.84 -25.16
C LEU A 317 25.15 -23.20 -25.26
N THR A 318 25.57 -24.16 -24.45
CA THR A 318 24.90 -25.47 -24.36
C THR A 318 23.65 -25.32 -23.50
N PRO A 319 22.43 -25.51 -24.04
CA PRO A 319 21.22 -25.39 -23.22
C PRO A 319 21.15 -26.51 -22.18
N PRO A 320 20.76 -26.21 -20.93
CA PRO A 320 20.32 -27.24 -19.99
C PRO A 320 19.00 -27.90 -20.47
N GLY A 321 18.68 -29.07 -19.91
CA GLY A 321 17.81 -30.10 -20.53
C GLY A 321 16.37 -29.71 -20.89
N ASP A 322 15.78 -30.50 -21.80
CA ASP A 322 14.49 -30.29 -22.48
C ASP A 322 13.22 -30.43 -21.57
N SER A 323 13.11 -29.68 -20.47
CA SER A 323 11.92 -29.75 -19.58
C SER A 323 11.45 -28.41 -18.99
N TYR A 324 11.38 -27.38 -19.81
CA TYR A 324 10.59 -26.18 -19.49
C TYR A 324 9.09 -26.49 -19.56
N LYS A 325 8.31 -25.88 -18.66
CA LYS A 325 6.86 -25.88 -18.67
C LYS A 325 6.36 -24.47 -18.93
N LEU A 326 5.33 -24.34 -19.77
CA LEU A 326 4.55 -23.11 -19.82
C LEU A 326 3.93 -22.92 -18.44
N PRO A 327 4.16 -21.79 -17.75
CA PRO A 327 3.45 -21.50 -16.51
C PRO A 327 1.94 -21.45 -16.81
N PRO A 328 1.08 -21.92 -15.90
CA PRO A 328 -0.36 -21.84 -16.06
C PRO A 328 -0.80 -20.37 -16.04
N MET A 329 -0.91 -19.76 -17.22
CA MET A 329 -1.63 -18.50 -17.37
C MET A 329 -3.09 -18.76 -16.99
N SER A 330 -3.57 -18.12 -15.94
CA SER A 330 -4.96 -18.27 -15.51
C SER A 330 -5.89 -17.87 -16.65
N GLN A 331 -6.71 -18.81 -17.11
CA GLN A 331 -7.95 -18.44 -17.77
C GLN A 331 -8.88 -17.96 -16.66
N GLY A 332 -8.82 -16.66 -16.37
CA GLY A 332 -9.89 -16.03 -15.62
C GLY A 332 -11.16 -16.16 -16.44
N ASP A 333 -12.14 -16.90 -15.93
CA ASP A 333 -13.51 -16.81 -16.43
C ASP A 333 -13.89 -15.34 -16.37
N GLY A 334 -14.10 -14.76 -17.55
CA GLY A 334 -13.72 -13.38 -17.78
C GLY A 334 -14.77 -12.36 -17.33
N CYS A 335 -14.31 -11.22 -16.85
CA CYS A 335 -15.15 -10.06 -16.61
C CYS A 335 -16.02 -9.69 -17.83
N VAL A 336 -17.31 -9.98 -17.72
CA VAL A 336 -18.34 -9.00 -18.06
C VAL A 336 -18.42 -8.02 -16.88
N GLU A 337 -18.98 -6.82 -17.06
CA GLU A 337 -19.47 -5.95 -15.98
C GLU A 337 -20.66 -6.70 -15.24
N ASP A 338 -20.51 -7.98 -14.75
CA ASP A 338 -21.58 -8.91 -14.23
C ASP A 338 -21.36 -10.04 -13.11
N THR A 339 -21.38 -11.38 -13.41
CA THR A 339 -21.91 -12.56 -12.59
C THR A 339 -21.16 -13.25 -11.36
N TRP A 340 -21.19 -14.61 -11.09
CA TRP A 340 -21.06 -15.30 -9.73
C TRP A 340 -20.32 -16.71 -9.46
N THR A 341 -19.39 -16.97 -8.44
CA THR A 341 -18.80 -18.28 -7.81
C THR A 341 -17.67 -18.28 -6.64
N ALA A 342 -17.81 -18.96 -5.44
CA ALA A 342 -16.91 -19.77 -4.45
C ALA A 342 -15.74 -19.25 -3.49
N THR A 343 -15.60 -19.50 -2.13
CA THR A 343 -14.94 -18.53 -1.11
C THR A 343 -14.02 -18.80 0.22
N ALA A 344 -13.22 -19.83 0.59
CA ALA A 344 -12.76 -20.17 2.00
C ALA A 344 -11.28 -20.48 2.44
N GLY A 345 -10.87 -20.22 3.72
CA GLY A 345 -9.65 -20.79 4.38
C GLY A 345 -9.22 -20.22 5.79
N PRO A 346 -8.28 -20.86 6.57
CA PRO A 346 -8.13 -20.96 8.07
C PRO A 346 -7.13 -20.02 8.75
N PRO A 347 -7.17 -19.57 10.04
CA PRO A 347 -6.94 -20.42 11.23
C PRO A 347 -7.90 -20.99 12.34
N ASP A 348 -9.22 -20.74 12.50
CA ASP A 348 -10.16 -21.04 13.64
C ASP A 348 -10.91 -19.99 14.66
N ALA A 349 -10.84 -18.61 14.71
CA ALA A 349 -11.85 -17.59 15.28
C ALA A 349 -11.81 -16.03 14.82
N ARG A 350 -11.64 -14.99 15.71
CA ARG A 350 -11.29 -13.45 15.72
C ARG A 350 -11.96 -12.25 15.05
N ALA A 351 -12.42 -11.39 15.97
CA ALA A 351 -12.09 -9.97 16.22
C ALA A 351 -10.61 -9.46 16.12
N SER A 352 -10.17 -8.80 15.04
CA SER A 352 -9.01 -7.86 15.03
C SER A 352 -9.06 -6.78 13.93
N TYR A 353 -8.33 -6.68 12.80
CA TYR A 353 -6.89 -6.82 12.39
C TYR A 353 -6.67 -6.03 11.05
N THR A 354 -5.55 -6.21 10.37
CA THR A 354 -4.77 -5.05 9.93
C THR A 354 -4.89 -4.68 8.45
N ALA A 355 -6.05 -4.15 8.09
CA ALA A 355 -6.52 -3.83 6.72
C ALA A 355 -5.62 -2.91 5.88
N VAL A 356 -5.71 -2.90 4.53
CA VAL A 356 -4.95 -1.98 3.62
C VAL A 356 -4.56 -2.67 2.29
N TRP A 357 -3.62 -2.15 1.48
CA TRP A 357 -3.14 -2.81 0.23
C TRP A 357 -1.65 -2.48 -0.03
N THR A 358 -0.89 -3.40 -0.64
CA THR A 358 0.58 -3.40 -0.53
C THR A 358 1.37 -4.12 -1.65
N GLY A 359 1.14 -5.43 -1.93
CA GLY A 359 1.79 -6.16 -3.03
C GLY A 359 2.75 -7.35 -2.74
N SER A 360 2.68 -8.05 -1.59
CA SER A 360 3.38 -9.35 -1.39
C SER A 360 2.79 -10.28 -0.29
N GLU A 361 3.44 -10.60 0.83
CA GLU A 361 3.01 -11.69 1.76
C GLU A 361 2.23 -11.20 3.01
N MET A 362 1.56 -12.07 3.81
CA MET A 362 0.71 -11.61 4.97
C MET A 362 0.52 -12.57 6.17
N ILE A 363 0.13 -11.97 7.31
CA ILE A 363 0.50 -12.30 8.70
C ILE A 363 -0.59 -11.83 9.68
N VAL A 364 -0.48 -12.08 11.00
CA VAL A 364 -1.13 -11.31 12.09
C VAL A 364 -0.22 -11.25 13.34
N TRP A 365 -0.37 -10.30 14.29
CA TRP A 365 0.34 -10.31 15.61
C TRP A 365 -0.06 -9.25 16.64
N GLY A 366 -0.73 -9.58 17.75
CA GLY A 366 -1.05 -8.50 18.71
C GLY A 366 -1.64 -8.82 20.07
N GLY A 367 -1.45 -9.99 20.66
CA GLY A 367 -2.00 -10.26 22.00
C GLY A 367 -3.51 -10.58 22.19
N LEU A 368 -4.23 -11.31 21.32
CA LEU A 368 -5.72 -11.42 21.35
C LEU A 368 -6.39 -12.84 21.30
N GLY A 369 -6.41 -13.61 22.40
CA GLY A 369 -7.40 -14.66 22.79
C GLY A 369 -8.10 -14.53 24.19
N PRO A 370 -7.91 -15.40 25.22
CA PRO A 370 -8.49 -15.21 26.58
C PRO A 370 -7.84 -14.10 27.45
N ILE A 371 -6.81 -14.42 28.28
CA ILE A 371 -6.09 -13.52 29.24
C ILE A 371 -4.61 -13.29 28.86
N PRO A 372 -4.16 -12.05 28.58
CA PRO A 372 -3.06 -11.49 27.73
C PRO A 372 -2.52 -11.72 26.24
N LEU A 373 -2.32 -12.91 25.64
CA LEU A 373 -1.64 -13.34 24.34
C LEU A 373 -0.26 -12.76 23.93
N ASN A 374 0.41 -13.51 23.04
CA ASN A 374 1.59 -13.10 22.27
C ASN A 374 1.89 -13.91 20.96
N THR A 375 0.92 -14.20 20.06
CA THR A 375 1.06 -15.28 19.01
C THR A 375 0.47 -14.97 17.47
N GLY A 376 1.26 -15.33 15.23
CA GLY A 376 0.86 -15.18 13.70
C GLY A 376 0.91 -16.31 12.56
N GLY A 377 1.20 -15.96 11.26
CA GLY A 377 1.51 -16.82 10.02
C GLY A 377 2.45 -16.20 8.87
N ARG A 378 3.12 -16.88 7.86
CA ARG A 378 3.77 -16.39 6.46
C ARG A 378 2.79 -17.13 5.38
N TYR A 379 2.51 -16.59 4.16
CA TYR A 379 1.40 -16.79 3.18
C TYR A 379 1.60 -15.97 1.84
N ASN A 380 1.18 -16.42 0.63
CA ASN A 380 1.57 -15.81 -0.69
C ASN A 380 0.64 -16.10 -1.93
N PRO A 381 -0.24 -15.17 -2.41
CA PRO A 381 -1.26 -15.39 -4.03
C PRO A 381 -0.66 -15.93 -5.33
N SER A 382 -0.16 -17.15 -5.28
CA SER A 382 -0.26 -18.07 -6.42
C SER A 382 -0.67 -19.49 -5.99
N THR A 383 -1.11 -19.70 -4.74
CA THR A 383 -0.78 -20.96 -4.05
C THR A 383 -1.79 -21.55 -3.09
N ASP A 384 -2.27 -20.77 -2.15
CA ASP A 384 -2.96 -21.21 -0.93
C ASP A 384 -2.04 -22.00 0.06
N SER A 385 -0.79 -21.55 0.28
CA SER A 385 0.29 -22.27 0.99
C SER A 385 0.80 -21.64 2.32
N TRP A 386 1.56 -22.40 3.16
CA TRP A 386 1.65 -22.12 4.63
C TRP A 386 2.95 -22.45 5.41
N VAL A 387 3.38 -21.56 6.34
CA VAL A 387 4.49 -21.74 7.35
C VAL A 387 4.41 -20.78 8.58
N ALA A 388 5.23 -20.99 9.64
CA ALA A 388 5.18 -20.31 10.98
C ALA A 388 6.53 -19.61 11.42
N THR A 389 6.83 -19.16 12.68
CA THR A 389 7.99 -18.22 13.04
C THR A 389 9.15 -18.63 13.99
N THR A 390 10.04 -17.69 14.38
CA THR A 390 10.69 -17.64 15.72
C THR A 390 10.18 -16.50 16.65
N THR A 391 9.72 -16.83 17.86
CA THR A 391 9.11 -16.01 18.96
C THR A 391 10.00 -14.93 19.59
N THR A 392 10.88 -14.29 18.80
CA THR A 392 12.19 -13.87 19.30
C THR A 392 12.43 -12.37 19.22
N ASN A 393 13.19 -11.83 20.18
CA ASN A 393 13.38 -10.40 20.43
C ASN A 393 12.05 -9.72 20.74
N ALA A 394 11.49 -10.26 21.83
CA ALA A 394 10.08 -10.48 21.95
C ALA A 394 9.52 -10.31 23.38
N PRO A 395 9.07 -9.10 23.64
CA PRO A 395 7.75 -8.52 24.98
C PRO A 395 6.30 -9.09 25.22
N ALA A 396 5.95 -10.21 25.87
CA ALA A 396 4.54 -10.78 25.84
C ALA A 396 3.41 -9.99 26.58
N VAL A 397 2.10 -10.27 26.35
CA VAL A 397 0.90 -9.98 27.24
C VAL A 397 -0.10 -8.76 27.04
N ARG A 398 -0.52 -8.30 25.81
CA ARG A 398 -1.40 -7.06 25.59
C ARG A 398 -1.86 -6.78 24.12
N SER A 399 -2.89 -5.93 23.86
CA SER A 399 -3.55 -5.81 22.52
C SER A 399 -4.30 -4.49 22.07
N TYR A 400 -3.71 -3.60 21.24
CA TYR A 400 -4.35 -2.75 20.15
C TYR A 400 -3.39 -1.90 19.25
N HIS A 401 -3.06 -2.30 18.02
CA HIS A 401 -2.05 -1.64 17.14
C HIS A 401 -2.19 -1.98 15.62
N THR A 402 -1.41 -1.41 14.66
CA THR A 402 -1.57 -1.67 13.18
C THR A 402 -0.28 -1.71 12.30
N ALA A 403 -0.33 -2.09 11.00
CA ALA A 403 0.83 -2.49 10.16
C ALA A 403 1.14 -1.61 8.93
N VAL A 404 2.39 -1.66 8.41
CA VAL A 404 2.97 -0.55 7.59
C VAL A 404 4.19 -0.91 6.71
N TRP A 405 4.18 -0.49 5.42
CA TRP A 405 4.92 -1.07 4.25
C TRP A 405 6.10 -0.30 3.62
N THR A 406 7.36 -0.78 3.67
CA THR A 406 8.49 -0.08 2.99
C THR A 406 8.61 -0.36 1.49
N GLY A 407 8.01 -1.45 1.00
CA GLY A 407 8.44 -2.16 -0.21
C GLY A 407 9.16 -3.49 0.10
N ASN A 408 9.64 -3.66 1.35
CA ASN A 408 10.41 -4.84 1.77
C ASN A 408 10.38 -5.17 3.28
N GLU A 409 9.91 -4.31 4.19
CA GLU A 409 9.90 -4.51 5.66
C GLU A 409 8.74 -3.78 6.36
N MET A 410 8.64 -3.96 7.69
CA MET A 410 7.55 -3.46 8.53
C MET A 410 7.96 -2.73 9.83
N ILE A 411 7.10 -1.78 10.23
CA ILE A 411 7.25 -0.81 11.33
C ILE A 411 5.96 -0.73 12.20
N VAL A 412 5.86 0.00 13.33
CA VAL A 412 4.73 -0.08 14.30
C VAL A 412 4.60 1.19 15.19
N TRP A 413 3.66 1.30 16.16
CA TRP A 413 3.74 2.05 17.49
C TRP A 413 2.75 1.01 20.17
N GLY A 414 3.36 1.08 21.42
CA GLY A 414 2.69 1.40 22.76
C GLY A 414 1.75 -0.39 24.94
N GLY A 415 1.85 -0.29 26.33
CA GLY A 415 1.14 -1.09 27.37
C GLY A 415 1.27 -0.54 28.80
N LEU A 416 0.28 -0.80 29.67
CA LEU A 416 -0.01 -0.08 30.93
C LEU A 416 1.10 -0.08 32.02
N ASN A 417 1.09 0.87 32.97
CA ASN A 417 0.73 0.56 34.38
C ASN A 417 0.87 1.74 35.37
N ASP A 418 1.83 2.67 35.23
CA ASP A 418 2.04 3.75 36.25
C ASP A 418 2.84 5.00 35.80
N ASN A 419 3.56 4.98 34.67
CA ASN A 419 4.42 6.09 34.25
C ASN A 419 4.27 6.39 32.75
N LEU A 420 4.34 7.67 32.34
CA LEU A 420 4.21 8.07 30.94
C LEU A 420 5.55 7.85 30.19
N LEU A 421 5.57 6.89 29.25
CA LEU A 421 6.79 6.15 28.86
C LEU A 421 6.85 5.70 27.36
N ASN A 422 7.77 4.77 27.06
CA ASN A 422 8.35 4.39 25.74
C ASN A 422 7.41 3.62 24.77
N SER A 423 7.85 2.82 23.79
CA SER A 423 9.07 2.09 23.34
C SER A 423 8.85 0.54 23.20
N GLY A 424 9.52 -0.17 22.27
CA GLY A 424 9.13 -1.54 21.80
C GLY A 424 9.93 -2.14 20.62
N GLY A 425 9.34 -3.04 19.80
CA GLY A 425 9.98 -3.92 18.77
C GLY A 425 10.61 -3.30 17.48
N ARG A 426 11.15 -4.11 16.50
CA ARG A 426 11.52 -3.89 15.04
C ARG A 426 11.59 -5.22 14.18
N TYR A 427 11.77 -5.29 12.83
CA TYR A 427 11.56 -6.55 12.01
C TYR A 427 11.99 -6.67 10.48
N ASN A 428 11.87 -7.86 9.82
CA ASN A 428 12.00 -8.11 8.34
C ASN A 428 11.33 -9.42 7.80
N PRO A 429 10.73 -9.43 6.58
CA PRO A 429 9.92 -10.54 6.06
C PRO A 429 10.72 -11.75 5.57
N ILE A 430 11.85 -11.53 4.92
CA ILE A 430 12.65 -12.58 4.27
C ILE A 430 13.43 -13.37 5.33
N THR A 431 13.50 -12.85 6.56
CA THR A 431 14.34 -13.36 7.65
C THR A 431 13.63 -13.67 8.96
N ASP A 432 12.36 -13.30 9.16
CA ASP A 432 11.61 -13.62 10.40
C ASP A 432 12.29 -13.13 11.70
N SER A 433 12.69 -11.86 11.82
CA SER A 433 13.77 -11.51 12.79
C SER A 433 13.83 -10.08 13.36
N TRP A 434 14.43 -9.88 14.55
CA TRP A 434 14.57 -8.58 15.25
C TRP A 434 15.86 -8.47 16.11
N ILE A 435 16.14 -7.30 16.75
CA ILE A 435 17.25 -7.03 17.71
C ILE A 435 16.79 -6.00 18.81
N PRO A 436 17.27 -6.04 20.08
CA PRO A 436 16.89 -5.10 21.18
C PRO A 436 17.30 -3.59 21.11
N THR A 437 16.84 -2.80 22.11
CA THR A 437 15.99 -1.56 22.00
C THR A 437 16.59 -0.16 22.27
N THR A 438 15.89 0.92 21.86
CA THR A 438 16.15 2.35 22.18
C THR A 438 14.93 3.15 22.75
N ILE A 439 15.10 4.46 23.02
CA ILE A 439 14.26 5.35 23.88
C ILE A 439 14.05 6.85 23.44
N PRO A 440 15.04 7.64 22.96
CA PRO A 440 15.12 9.13 23.16
C PRO A 440 14.25 10.07 22.31
N ASN A 441 14.04 11.32 22.81
CA ASN A 441 13.00 12.28 22.41
C ASN A 441 11.68 11.55 22.48
N ALA A 442 11.21 11.39 23.73
CA ALA A 442 10.78 10.10 24.28
C ALA A 442 9.38 10.20 24.90
N PRO A 443 8.36 10.39 24.07
CA PRO A 443 6.57 10.74 24.70
C PRO A 443 5.70 10.13 25.79
N ASP A 444 4.48 10.67 25.73
CA ASP A 444 3.39 10.56 26.70
C ASP A 444 2.30 9.60 26.21
N ALA A 445 2.57 8.30 26.29
CA ALA A 445 1.58 7.26 26.67
C ALA A 445 0.16 7.38 26.10
N ARG A 446 -0.10 6.57 25.09
CA ARG A 446 -1.04 6.98 24.06
C ARG A 446 -1.72 5.83 23.34
N TYR A 447 -3.04 5.84 23.49
CA TYR A 447 -4.12 5.08 22.84
C TYR A 447 -4.16 5.30 21.29
N LEU A 448 -5.33 5.47 20.66
CA LEU A 448 -5.58 5.19 19.22
C LEU A 448 -4.86 6.01 18.15
N HIS A 449 -4.95 5.51 16.91
CA HIS A 449 -3.90 5.68 15.92
C HIS A 449 -4.32 6.01 14.48
N THR A 450 -3.39 5.86 13.55
CA THR A 450 -3.43 6.08 12.10
C THR A 450 -2.39 5.09 11.49
N ALA A 451 -1.87 5.34 10.27
CA ALA A 451 -0.80 4.63 9.56
C ALA A 451 -0.67 5.15 8.11
N VAL A 452 0.43 5.84 7.80
CA VAL A 452 0.58 6.78 6.68
C VAL A 452 2.06 7.06 6.31
N TRP A 453 2.39 7.16 5.02
CA TRP A 453 3.75 6.92 4.45
C TRP A 453 4.47 8.20 3.97
N THR A 454 5.67 8.08 3.38
CA THR A 454 6.38 9.22 2.76
C THR A 454 7.31 8.89 1.57
N GLY A 455 7.50 7.61 1.20
CA GLY A 455 8.68 7.13 0.46
C GLY A 455 9.91 6.88 1.34
N ASN A 456 9.92 7.36 2.60
CA ASN A 456 11.04 7.19 3.53
C ASN A 456 10.69 7.00 5.03
N GLU A 457 9.55 7.46 5.53
CA GLU A 457 9.44 7.99 6.91
C GLU A 457 7.99 8.02 7.48
N MET A 458 7.81 8.84 8.52
CA MET A 458 6.82 8.73 9.56
C MET A 458 6.67 10.07 10.35
N ILE A 459 5.43 10.55 10.55
CA ILE A 459 5.04 11.97 10.81
C ILE A 459 3.87 12.03 11.81
N VAL A 460 3.82 12.88 12.86
CA VAL A 460 2.77 12.77 13.93
C VAL A 460 2.24 14.09 14.52
N TRP A 461 0.92 14.17 14.69
CA TRP A 461 0.18 14.84 15.80
C TRP A 461 -1.19 13.98 16.10
N GLY A 462 -2.28 13.00 18.37
CA GLY A 462 -3.49 12.23 18.83
C GLY A 462 -3.13 10.84 19.39
N GLY A 463 -3.94 10.27 20.28
CA GLY A 463 -3.57 9.07 21.07
C GLY A 463 -3.50 9.39 22.57
N LEU A 464 -4.04 8.52 23.43
CA LEU A 464 -4.55 8.94 24.74
C LEU A 464 -3.92 8.33 26.00
N ASN A 465 -3.88 9.19 27.02
CA ASN A 465 -3.98 8.93 28.46
C ASN A 465 -5.28 9.61 28.95
N ASP A 466 -5.22 10.63 29.81
CA ASP A 466 -6.39 11.11 30.57
C ASP A 466 -7.10 12.37 30.01
N ASN A 467 -6.39 13.27 29.32
CA ASN A 467 -6.84 14.62 28.93
C ASN A 467 -6.41 15.13 27.55
N LEU A 468 -6.88 16.33 27.21
CA LEU A 468 -6.24 17.34 26.34
C LEU A 468 -4.75 17.72 26.55
N LEU A 469 -3.87 16.80 26.98
CA LEU A 469 -2.45 16.80 26.60
C LEU A 469 -2.35 16.69 25.06
N ASN A 470 -1.25 17.21 24.49
CA ASN A 470 -1.30 17.72 23.11
C ASN A 470 0.07 17.75 22.36
N SER A 471 0.46 16.72 21.58
CA SER A 471 1.88 16.62 21.10
C SER A 471 2.28 15.59 20.00
N GLY A 472 3.45 15.75 19.33
CA GLY A 472 3.94 14.84 18.26
C GLY A 472 5.38 15.02 17.69
N GLY A 473 5.67 14.48 16.48
CA GLY A 473 7.05 14.41 15.94
C GLY A 473 7.31 13.81 14.53
N ARG A 474 8.58 13.60 14.12
CA ARG A 474 9.02 12.84 12.90
C ARG A 474 9.98 11.67 13.15
N TYR A 475 10.08 10.66 12.26
CA TYR A 475 10.94 9.47 12.42
C TYR A 475 11.26 8.71 11.13
N ASN A 476 12.23 7.76 11.19
CA ASN A 476 12.92 7.23 10.01
C ASN A 476 13.56 5.81 10.17
N PRO A 477 13.36 4.88 9.21
CA PRO A 477 13.90 3.51 9.17
C PRO A 477 15.42 3.45 8.98
N SER A 478 16.04 4.38 8.26
CA SER A 478 17.49 4.36 8.05
C SER A 478 18.30 4.87 9.26
N THR A 479 17.65 5.47 10.27
CA THR A 479 18.37 6.22 11.31
C THR A 479 17.91 6.03 12.74
N ASP A 480 16.76 5.41 12.95
CA ASP A 480 16.19 5.16 14.28
C ASP A 480 16.11 6.42 15.17
N ASN A 481 15.81 7.58 14.57
CA ASN A 481 15.96 8.87 15.27
C ASN A 481 14.81 9.86 15.24
N TRP A 482 14.61 10.43 16.41
CA TRP A 482 13.31 10.75 16.98
C TRP A 482 13.23 12.27 17.22
N VAL A 483 12.25 12.97 16.62
CA VAL A 483 12.20 14.46 16.51
C VAL A 483 10.77 15.01 16.68
N ALA A 484 10.57 16.33 16.85
CA ALA A 484 9.42 16.96 17.54
C ALA A 484 8.64 18.06 16.75
N THR A 485 7.37 18.32 17.14
CA THR A 485 6.42 19.27 16.49
C THR A 485 6.56 20.75 16.86
N THR A 486 5.78 21.62 16.17
CA THR A 486 5.65 23.04 16.52
C THR A 486 4.51 23.36 17.47
N THR A 487 4.91 24.25 18.38
CA THR A 487 4.13 25.29 19.03
C THR A 487 3.94 26.51 18.11
N THR A 488 2.79 27.20 18.13
CA THR A 488 2.65 28.61 17.66
C THR A 488 1.40 29.36 18.18
N ASN A 489 0.66 28.83 19.14
CA ASN A 489 -0.75 29.14 19.46
C ASN A 489 -1.74 28.63 18.37
N ALA A 490 -1.64 27.35 18.03
CA ALA A 490 -2.65 26.63 17.23
C ALA A 490 -3.98 26.56 18.01
N PRO A 491 -5.12 26.95 17.40
CA PRO A 491 -6.29 27.40 18.17
C PRO A 491 -7.14 26.31 18.83
N GLY A 492 -6.89 25.02 18.55
CA GLY A 492 -7.62 23.90 19.18
C GLY A 492 -7.59 22.59 18.39
N ALA A 493 -8.38 21.62 18.85
CA ALA A 493 -8.08 20.18 18.77
C ALA A 493 -8.29 19.37 17.48
N ARG A 494 -7.81 18.13 17.61
CA ARG A 494 -7.75 17.12 16.57
C ARG A 494 -7.46 15.76 17.24
N SER A 495 -8.04 14.66 16.77
CA SER A 495 -7.51 13.28 16.84
C SER A 495 -8.37 12.41 15.92
N GLY A 496 -7.83 11.58 15.02
CA GLY A 496 -8.61 10.99 13.91
C GLY A 496 -7.98 9.86 13.07
N HIS A 497 -7.47 10.07 11.84
CA HIS A 497 -7.46 11.33 11.07
C HIS A 497 -7.40 11.18 9.54
N THR A 498 -8.14 12.04 8.83
CA THR A 498 -7.94 12.18 7.40
C THR A 498 -6.77 13.08 7.04
N ALA A 499 -5.96 12.51 6.16
CA ALA A 499 -4.52 12.64 6.13
C ALA A 499 -3.97 13.01 4.73
N VAL A 500 -4.87 13.52 3.88
CA VAL A 500 -4.84 13.85 2.43
C VAL A 500 -3.65 14.70 1.94
N TRP A 501 -3.86 15.53 0.90
CA TRP A 501 -2.93 15.65 -0.23
C TRP A 501 -3.33 16.72 -1.29
N THR A 502 -2.84 16.60 -2.53
CA THR A 502 -2.33 17.64 -3.45
C THR A 502 -1.22 16.97 -4.30
N GLY A 503 -0.45 17.74 -5.07
CA GLY A 503 0.74 17.29 -5.82
C GLY A 503 2.05 17.49 -5.05
N THR A 504 2.10 18.44 -4.11
CA THR A 504 3.20 18.59 -3.12
C THR A 504 2.69 18.77 -1.70
N GLU A 505 1.49 19.32 -1.55
CA GLU A 505 0.81 19.70 -0.31
C GLU A 505 -0.28 18.72 0.09
N MET A 506 -1.01 19.10 1.16
CA MET A 506 -2.08 18.31 1.73
C MET A 506 -3.08 19.13 2.56
N ILE A 507 -4.25 18.49 2.77
CA ILE A 507 -5.25 18.67 3.85
C ILE A 507 -5.35 17.31 4.62
N VAL A 508 -5.88 17.08 5.82
CA VAL A 508 -6.95 17.60 6.68
C VAL A 508 -8.38 17.30 6.22
N TRP A 509 -8.99 16.27 6.82
CA TRP A 509 -10.44 16.21 7.05
C TRP A 509 -10.74 15.74 8.47
N GLY A 510 -11.85 16.24 9.03
CA GLY A 510 -12.42 15.76 10.28
C GLY A 510 -12.95 16.80 11.28
N ALA A 511 -14.23 16.74 11.61
CA ALA A 511 -14.62 16.57 13.00
C ALA A 511 -14.51 17.69 14.09
N THR A 512 -14.57 19.00 13.85
CA THR A 512 -14.78 19.95 14.99
C THR A 512 -15.58 21.23 14.69
N ALA A 513 -15.79 22.08 15.70
CA ALA A 513 -16.61 23.30 15.73
C ALA A 513 -16.48 24.20 14.48
N ASP A 514 -15.27 24.34 13.94
CA ASP A 514 -15.06 24.89 12.61
C ASP A 514 -13.83 24.30 11.89
N THR A 515 -13.91 24.23 10.55
CA THR A 515 -12.99 23.55 9.61
C THR A 515 -11.49 23.85 9.73
N THR A 516 -11.06 24.86 10.49
CA THR A 516 -9.78 25.55 10.24
C THR A 516 -8.59 24.57 10.17
N GLY A 517 -7.88 24.61 9.04
CA GLY A 517 -7.40 23.38 8.42
C GLY A 517 -5.95 23.00 8.72
N GLY A 518 -5.19 22.82 7.65
CA GLY A 518 -3.83 22.27 7.63
C GLY A 518 -3.28 22.17 6.20
N ARG A 519 -2.38 23.07 5.79
CA ARG A 519 -1.51 23.07 4.58
C ARG A 519 -0.13 23.70 4.99
N TYR A 520 0.98 23.57 4.25
CA TYR A 520 2.36 23.83 4.77
C TYR A 520 3.52 23.74 3.74
N ASN A 521 3.39 22.93 2.68
CA ASN A 521 4.43 22.38 1.76
C ASN A 521 5.35 21.31 2.42
N PRO A 522 6.01 20.39 1.67
CA PRO A 522 6.57 19.13 2.20
C PRO A 522 7.96 19.20 2.86
N VAL A 523 8.38 20.38 3.32
CA VAL A 523 9.81 20.79 3.40
C VAL A 523 10.09 21.80 4.55
N THR A 524 9.10 22.12 5.38
CA THR A 524 8.79 23.54 5.66
C THR A 524 8.67 24.05 7.11
N ASN A 525 8.34 25.34 7.28
CA ASN A 525 7.89 25.91 8.55
C ASN A 525 6.80 26.99 8.35
N ASN A 526 5.84 26.76 7.45
CA ASN A 526 4.73 27.67 7.15
C ASN A 526 3.55 27.52 8.16
N TRP A 527 2.34 27.93 7.77
CA TRP A 527 1.06 27.87 8.51
C TRP A 527 -0.07 27.72 7.47
N THR A 528 -1.01 26.75 7.53
CA THR A 528 -2.16 26.75 6.59
C THR A 528 -3.42 25.97 6.95
N ALA A 529 -4.49 26.39 6.29
CA ALA A 529 -5.85 26.38 6.77
C ALA A 529 -6.76 25.59 5.81
N THR A 530 -7.97 26.13 5.65
CA THR A 530 -9.18 25.76 4.89
C THR A 530 -10.12 26.95 5.02
N SER A 531 -10.21 27.44 6.27
CA SER A 531 -10.84 28.66 6.75
C SER A 531 -12.38 28.62 6.72
N THR A 532 -13.07 29.34 7.62
CA THR A 532 -14.34 28.86 8.20
C THR A 532 -15.56 29.81 8.24
N THR A 533 -16.75 29.24 8.00
CA THR A 533 -18.15 29.75 8.14
C THR A 533 -19.12 28.58 7.82
N ASN A 534 -20.38 28.59 8.30
CA ASN A 534 -21.46 27.59 8.03
C ASN A 534 -21.41 26.33 8.94
N ALA A 535 -22.36 25.39 8.79
CA ALA A 535 -22.81 24.50 9.88
C ALA A 535 -22.58 22.96 9.79
N PRO A 536 -22.49 22.28 8.63
CA PRO A 536 -22.30 20.81 8.58
C PRO A 536 -21.15 20.22 9.45
N ASP A 537 -21.26 18.93 9.79
CA ASP A 537 -21.76 18.45 11.10
C ASP A 537 -21.40 16.95 11.47
N PHE A 538 -22.10 16.28 12.41
CA PHE A 538 -21.69 15.09 13.20
C PHE A 538 -21.79 13.71 12.49
N ARG A 539 -20.95 12.70 12.89
CA ARG A 539 -20.78 11.41 12.17
C ARG A 539 -20.21 10.12 12.90
N TYR A 540 -18.90 9.78 12.83
CA TYR A 540 -18.04 8.81 13.61
C TYR A 540 -17.51 7.39 13.20
N TYR A 541 -16.22 7.33 12.74
CA TYR A 541 -15.25 6.17 12.64
C TYR A 541 -15.25 5.31 11.33
N HIS A 542 -14.12 5.15 10.59
CA HIS A 542 -14.21 4.68 9.18
C HIS A 542 -13.05 3.91 8.47
N THR A 543 -12.27 4.50 7.53
CA THR A 543 -11.56 3.73 6.45
C THR A 543 -10.61 4.58 5.56
N ALA A 544 -9.62 4.01 4.85
CA ALA A 544 -8.79 4.73 3.85
C ALA A 544 -7.86 3.89 2.94
N VAL A 545 -7.53 4.33 1.70
CA VAL A 545 -6.68 3.57 0.70
C VAL A 545 -5.82 4.46 -0.27
N TRP A 546 -5.40 4.04 -1.49
CA TRP A 546 -4.32 4.69 -2.28
C TRP A 546 -4.31 4.45 -3.83
N THR A 547 -3.89 5.46 -4.63
CA THR A 547 -4.44 5.61 -6.00
C THR A 547 -4.01 6.83 -6.92
N GLY A 548 -4.75 7.07 -8.04
CA GLY A 548 -5.15 8.38 -8.63
C GLY A 548 -6.65 8.81 -8.38
N THR A 549 -7.02 10.09 -8.53
CA THR A 549 -8.40 10.66 -8.29
C THR A 549 -8.35 12.14 -7.93
N GLU A 550 -9.26 12.78 -7.18
CA GLU A 550 -10.44 12.47 -6.34
C GLU A 550 -10.30 11.43 -5.19
N MET A 551 -9.94 11.96 -4.01
CA MET A 551 -10.00 11.33 -2.69
C MET A 551 -11.41 11.42 -2.12
N VAL A 552 -12.01 10.31 -1.71
CA VAL A 552 -13.46 10.26 -1.43
C VAL A 552 -13.81 10.44 0.04
N VAL A 553 -14.80 11.29 0.35
CA VAL A 553 -15.56 11.26 1.62
C VAL A 553 -16.72 10.27 1.50
N TRP A 554 -17.99 10.69 1.33
CA TRP A 554 -19.26 9.93 1.49
C TRP A 554 -19.65 9.51 3.08
N GLY A 555 -20.31 10.76 3.27
CA GLY A 555 -21.44 11.27 4.12
C GLY A 555 -21.21 11.61 5.61
N GLY A 556 -22.19 11.31 6.47
CA GLY A 556 -22.08 11.45 7.93
C GLY A 556 -23.04 10.65 8.83
N ALA A 557 -23.55 11.21 9.93
CA ALA A 557 -24.56 10.68 10.86
C ALA A 557 -24.53 11.36 12.26
N ASN A 558 -25.53 12.16 12.61
CA ASN A 558 -25.93 12.31 14.03
C ASN A 558 -26.70 11.07 14.54
N PHE A 559 -26.22 9.89 14.15
CA PHE A 559 -26.90 8.60 14.24
C PHE A 559 -28.27 8.49 13.52
N LEU A 560 -28.73 9.50 12.76
CA LEU A 560 -29.86 9.42 11.70
C LEU A 560 -29.46 8.72 8.79
N ALA A 561 -29.99 7.68 8.02
CA ALA A 561 -29.42 6.99 6.85
C ALA A 561 -29.99 7.46 5.48
N LEU A 562 -29.19 7.55 4.40
CA LEU A 562 -29.30 8.77 3.54
C LEU A 562 -28.55 8.84 2.14
N ASN A 563 -28.99 9.63 1.14
CA ASN A 563 -28.52 9.74 -0.28
C ASN A 563 -27.61 10.91 -0.83
N THR A 564 -27.42 12.11 -0.23
CA THR A 564 -26.72 13.33 -0.78
C THR A 564 -25.29 13.76 -0.28
N GLY A 565 -24.53 14.58 -1.03
CA GLY A 565 -23.19 15.08 -0.63
C GLY A 565 -22.38 15.97 -1.62
N GLY A 566 -21.27 15.51 -2.26
CA GLY A 566 -20.47 16.34 -3.20
C GLY A 566 -19.10 15.80 -3.70
N ARG A 567 -18.16 16.66 -4.14
CA ARG A 567 -16.78 16.30 -4.63
C ARG A 567 -15.77 17.46 -4.39
N TYR A 568 -14.45 17.44 -4.70
CA TYR A 568 -13.44 18.51 -4.35
C TYR A 568 -12.23 18.69 -5.30
N ASN A 569 -12.40 19.55 -6.33
CA ASN A 569 -11.47 19.83 -7.44
C ASN A 569 -10.64 21.14 -7.27
N PRO A 570 -9.28 21.07 -7.34
CA PRO A 570 -8.32 22.19 -7.40
C PRO A 570 -8.35 23.04 -8.69
N SER A 571 -9.52 23.52 -9.05
CA SER A 571 -9.76 24.58 -10.05
C SER A 571 -11.10 25.29 -9.83
N THR A 572 -11.83 24.95 -8.76
CA THR A 572 -13.20 25.44 -8.50
C THR A 572 -13.42 25.77 -7.03
N ASN A 573 -13.55 24.76 -6.16
CA ASN A 573 -14.17 24.79 -4.83
C ASN A 573 -15.72 24.96 -4.84
N SER A 574 -16.46 24.48 -3.81
CA SER A 574 -17.93 24.48 -3.70
C SER A 574 -18.45 24.17 -2.29
N TRP A 575 -19.72 24.47 -1.96
CA TRP A 575 -20.51 23.73 -0.96
C TRP A 575 -21.78 23.15 -1.61
N THR A 576 -22.13 21.89 -1.32
CA THR A 576 -23.09 21.11 -2.15
C THR A 576 -23.88 20.04 -1.38
N ALA A 577 -24.96 19.56 -2.00
CA ALA A 577 -25.64 18.27 -1.77
C ALA A 577 -25.46 17.37 -3.03
N THR A 578 -26.15 16.23 -3.19
CA THR A 578 -26.15 15.42 -4.46
C THR A 578 -27.47 14.72 -4.81
N SER A 579 -27.53 14.16 -6.03
CA SER A 579 -28.76 13.69 -6.69
C SER A 579 -29.45 12.50 -6.05
N ILE A 580 -30.77 12.48 -6.24
CA ILE A 580 -31.80 11.54 -5.77
C ILE A 580 -31.54 10.03 -5.94
N THR A 581 -30.57 9.57 -6.74
CA THR A 581 -31.08 8.82 -7.90
C THR A 581 -31.20 7.30 -7.75
N ASP A 582 -32.48 6.89 -7.77
CA ASP A 582 -33.05 5.60 -7.36
C ASP A 582 -32.85 5.27 -5.87
N ALA A 583 -32.52 6.28 -5.07
CA ALA A 583 -32.26 6.23 -3.63
C ALA A 583 -31.14 5.27 -3.15
N PRO A 584 -29.88 5.42 -3.63
CA PRO A 584 -28.72 4.79 -3.04
C PRO A 584 -28.39 5.46 -1.71
N SER A 585 -29.15 5.16 -0.67
CA SER A 585 -29.01 5.80 0.64
C SER A 585 -27.70 5.38 1.37
N GLY A 586 -27.54 5.58 2.68
CA GLY A 586 -26.23 5.87 3.29
C GLY A 586 -26.07 5.35 4.71
N ARG A 587 -24.85 4.96 5.05
CA ARG A 587 -24.61 3.58 5.50
C ARG A 587 -24.49 3.31 7.05
N ARG A 588 -23.34 3.21 7.80
CA ARG A 588 -23.26 2.64 9.21
C ARG A 588 -22.02 1.75 9.71
N SER A 589 -21.69 0.54 9.19
CA SER A 589 -20.73 -0.47 9.79
C SER A 589 -19.42 -1.07 9.14
N HIS A 590 -19.07 -1.54 7.92
CA HIS A 590 -19.42 -1.46 6.49
C HIS A 590 -18.22 -1.22 5.49
N THR A 591 -17.17 -2.05 5.40
CA THR A 591 -15.96 -1.92 4.50
C THR A 591 -16.08 -1.19 3.11
N ALA A 592 -15.00 -0.52 2.63
CA ALA A 592 -14.85 0.25 1.38
C ALA A 592 -13.35 0.47 0.93
N VAL A 593 -12.97 0.33 -0.37
CA VAL A 593 -11.69 -0.25 -0.86
C VAL A 593 -10.85 0.36 -2.08
N TRP A 594 -10.33 1.61 -2.12
CA TRP A 594 -9.71 2.22 -3.35
C TRP A 594 -8.30 1.78 -3.76
N THR A 595 -8.05 1.17 -4.93
CA THR A 595 -8.79 0.19 -5.75
C THR A 595 -7.70 -0.58 -6.77
N GLY A 596 -7.69 0.48 -7.74
CA GLY A 596 -7.26 0.69 -9.17
C GLY A 596 -8.09 0.23 -10.44
N SER A 597 -9.38 -0.19 -10.38
CA SER A 597 -10.33 -0.28 -11.52
C SER A 597 -11.81 0.06 -11.17
N GLU A 598 -12.50 -0.59 -10.22
CA GLU A 598 -13.82 -0.18 -9.62
C GLU A 598 -13.98 -0.73 -8.18
N MET A 599 -15.07 -0.49 -7.45
CA MET A 599 -15.21 -0.71 -5.97
C MET A 599 -16.48 -1.51 -5.56
N ILE A 600 -16.66 -1.92 -4.29
CA ILE A 600 -17.99 -2.30 -3.74
C ILE A 600 -18.31 -1.48 -2.47
N VAL A 601 -19.56 -1.46 -2.00
CA VAL A 601 -19.92 -1.22 -0.58
C VAL A 601 -21.10 -2.15 -0.14
N TRP A 602 -20.80 -3.27 0.53
CA TRP A 602 -21.64 -4.47 0.71
C TRP A 602 -21.52 -5.01 2.15
N GLY A 603 -22.31 -4.45 3.06
CA GLY A 603 -22.32 -4.83 4.48
C GLY A 603 -23.16 -3.87 5.33
N GLY A 604 -23.52 -4.16 6.59
CA GLY A 604 -24.22 -3.23 7.52
C GLY A 604 -25.41 -3.76 8.34
N ASN A 605 -26.19 -2.89 8.98
CA ASN A 605 -27.47 -3.12 9.66
C ASN A 605 -28.33 -1.82 9.63
N ASN A 606 -29.00 -1.40 10.73
CA ASN A 606 -29.82 -0.17 10.85
C ASN A 606 -29.92 0.34 12.34
N GLU A 607 -31.09 0.76 12.84
CA GLU A 607 -31.39 0.90 14.31
C GLU A 607 -32.80 0.42 14.71
N ASP A 608 -33.76 0.23 13.77
CA ASP A 608 -34.86 -0.74 13.93
C ASP A 608 -34.33 -2.18 14.23
N SER A 609 -33.02 -2.36 14.01
CA SER A 609 -32.09 -3.44 14.39
C SER A 609 -32.29 -4.87 13.85
N PHE A 610 -33.30 -5.16 13.03
CA PHE A 610 -33.38 -6.44 12.27
C PHE A 610 -32.54 -6.42 10.97
N ASP A 611 -32.56 -7.45 10.10
CA ASP A 611 -31.54 -7.65 9.04
C ASP A 611 -32.03 -7.78 7.56
N LEU A 612 -31.35 -7.07 6.65
CA LEU A 612 -31.44 -7.00 5.17
C LEU A 612 -30.03 -6.70 4.55
N ASN A 613 -29.69 -6.78 3.22
CA ASN A 613 -28.27 -6.78 2.72
C ASN A 613 -27.54 -5.99 1.52
N THR A 614 -28.02 -4.97 0.75
CA THR A 614 -27.52 -4.45 -0.59
C THR A 614 -26.06 -3.98 -0.76
N GLY A 615 -25.70 -3.75 -2.04
CA GLY A 615 -25.38 -2.36 -2.45
C GLY A 615 -25.85 -1.87 -3.85
N GLY A 616 -25.02 -1.10 -4.58
CA GLY A 616 -25.24 -0.67 -5.96
C GLY A 616 -24.00 -0.10 -6.72
N ARG A 617 -23.62 -0.67 -7.87
CA ARG A 617 -22.41 -0.28 -8.66
C ARG A 617 -22.45 1.25 -9.05
N TYR A 618 -21.32 2.04 -9.18
CA TYR A 618 -21.27 3.56 -9.17
C TYR A 618 -20.13 4.39 -9.91
N ASN A 619 -19.50 3.95 -11.01
CA ASN A 619 -18.23 4.52 -11.57
C ASN A 619 -18.12 6.03 -11.97
N PRO A 620 -17.09 6.77 -11.51
CA PRO A 620 -16.62 8.02 -12.11
C PRO A 620 -15.84 8.02 -13.44
N THR A 621 -16.10 7.14 -14.41
CA THR A 621 -16.05 7.64 -15.81
C THR A 621 -17.17 8.66 -16.02
N SER A 622 -18.22 8.67 -15.18
CA SER A 622 -19.53 8.68 -15.83
C SER A 622 -20.67 9.57 -15.38
N ASP A 623 -21.01 9.74 -14.11
CA ASP A 623 -22.35 10.27 -13.81
C ASP A 623 -23.53 9.42 -14.40
N SER A 624 -23.31 8.16 -14.84
CA SER A 624 -24.24 7.36 -15.69
C SER A 624 -24.52 5.94 -15.16
N TRP A 625 -25.71 5.71 -14.58
CA TRP A 625 -25.88 4.93 -13.33
C TRP A 625 -26.19 3.39 -13.47
N THR A 626 -26.06 2.62 -12.37
CA THR A 626 -26.31 1.16 -12.23
C THR A 626 -26.54 0.77 -10.75
N ALA A 627 -26.93 -0.47 -10.37
CA ALA A 627 -27.18 -0.85 -8.94
C ALA A 627 -27.10 -2.39 -8.64
N THR A 628 -27.52 -2.87 -7.45
CA THR A 628 -27.42 -4.29 -6.99
C THR A 628 -28.63 -4.76 -6.07
N THR A 629 -29.00 -6.04 -5.70
CA THR A 629 -28.72 -7.41 -6.26
C THR A 629 -29.52 -8.64 -5.66
N THR A 630 -29.35 -9.13 -4.42
CA THR A 630 -30.05 -10.24 -3.61
C THR A 630 -29.85 -11.82 -3.70
N VAL A 631 -29.40 -12.49 -4.77
CA VAL A 631 -29.25 -13.98 -4.87
C VAL A 631 -27.95 -14.65 -4.32
N ASN A 632 -28.08 -15.79 -3.64
CA ASN A 632 -27.00 -16.69 -3.15
C ASN A 632 -26.06 -16.16 -2.07
N ALA A 633 -26.18 -14.89 -1.67
CA ALA A 633 -25.56 -14.39 -0.45
C ALA A 633 -26.58 -14.38 0.72
N PRO A 634 -26.58 -15.28 1.72
CA PRO A 634 -27.73 -15.37 2.65
C PRO A 634 -27.91 -14.22 3.67
N ALA A 635 -26.96 -13.96 4.58
CA ALA A 635 -27.27 -13.38 5.89
C ALA A 635 -26.18 -12.51 6.56
N SER A 636 -26.56 -11.74 7.59
CA SER A 636 -25.82 -10.57 8.08
C SER A 636 -24.39 -10.87 8.57
N ARG A 637 -23.46 -9.91 8.38
CA ARG A 637 -22.03 -9.99 8.76
C ARG A 637 -21.85 -9.23 10.08
N SER A 638 -20.85 -8.37 10.36
CA SER A 638 -20.52 -7.91 11.74
C SER A 638 -19.14 -7.32 11.94
N ILE A 639 -19.04 -5.99 12.12
CA ILE A 639 -17.90 -5.21 12.60
C ILE A 639 -16.58 -5.91 12.18
N HIS A 640 -16.11 -5.60 10.96
CA HIS A 640 -15.51 -6.54 9.98
C HIS A 640 -14.49 -5.88 9.03
N THR A 641 -14.20 -6.58 7.93
CA THR A 641 -12.91 -6.97 7.36
C THR A 641 -12.88 -6.83 5.82
N ALA A 642 -11.73 -6.91 5.12
CA ALA A 642 -11.54 -6.69 3.65
C ALA A 642 -10.38 -7.55 3.02
N VAL A 643 -10.14 -7.61 1.68
CA VAL A 643 -9.21 -8.56 0.96
C VAL A 643 -8.88 -8.23 -0.55
N TRP A 644 -8.04 -8.99 -1.33
CA TRP A 644 -7.75 -8.77 -2.78
C TRP A 644 -7.20 -9.95 -3.68
N THR A 645 -7.96 -11.04 -3.89
CA THR A 645 -7.65 -12.31 -4.62
C THR A 645 -6.85 -12.43 -5.94
N GLY A 646 -6.33 -11.37 -6.55
CA GLY A 646 -5.87 -11.37 -7.95
C GLY A 646 -6.98 -11.14 -8.98
N SER A 647 -8.26 -11.32 -8.60
CA SER A 647 -9.42 -10.82 -9.37
C SER A 647 -10.56 -10.23 -8.50
N GLU A 648 -11.20 -10.95 -7.57
CA GLU A 648 -12.37 -10.42 -6.82
C GLU A 648 -12.79 -11.06 -5.44
N MET A 649 -13.90 -10.63 -4.81
CA MET A 649 -14.43 -10.90 -3.42
C MET A 649 -15.07 -12.26 -3.11
N ILE A 650 -15.09 -12.93 -1.94
CA ILE A 650 -14.65 -12.78 -0.53
C ILE A 650 -15.52 -12.00 0.47
N VAL A 651 -16.29 -12.72 1.27
CA VAL A 651 -16.72 -12.24 2.60
C VAL A 651 -16.78 -13.43 3.57
N TRP A 652 -16.72 -13.17 4.89
CA TRP A 652 -17.14 -14.06 5.98
C TRP A 652 -17.99 -13.25 6.99
N GLY A 653 -18.34 -13.85 8.13
CA GLY A 653 -19.14 -13.31 9.24
C GLY A 653 -18.67 -12.04 9.96
N GLY A 654 -18.76 -12.06 11.29
CA GLY A 654 -19.47 -10.99 12.00
C GLY A 654 -20.76 -11.53 12.66
N VAL A 655 -21.74 -10.69 13.00
CA VAL A 655 -22.88 -10.99 13.87
C VAL A 655 -24.26 -10.36 13.35
N ASN A 656 -25.37 -11.12 13.12
CA ASN A 656 -26.84 -10.85 12.75
C ASN A 656 -27.96 -10.82 13.89
N PHE A 657 -28.41 -9.68 14.45
CA PHE A 657 -29.20 -9.35 15.72
C PHE A 657 -29.35 -10.32 16.94
N ASP A 658 -29.50 -11.63 16.75
CA ASP A 658 -29.98 -12.62 17.75
C ASP A 658 -28.91 -13.36 18.57
N PHE A 659 -27.69 -13.48 18.07
CA PHE A 659 -26.56 -14.29 18.57
C PHE A 659 -26.69 -15.81 18.37
N VAL A 660 -26.88 -16.27 17.11
CA VAL A 660 -26.93 -17.70 16.74
C VAL A 660 -25.76 -18.12 15.82
N HIS A 661 -24.72 -18.77 16.37
CA HIS A 661 -23.46 -19.07 15.66
C HIS A 661 -23.60 -19.81 14.31
N PHE A 662 -23.07 -19.21 13.24
CA PHE A 662 -22.85 -19.83 11.91
C PHE A 662 -21.53 -19.31 11.28
N ASN A 663 -20.95 -20.04 10.31
CA ASN A 663 -19.50 -19.96 10.04
C ASN A 663 -19.05 -19.85 8.55
N THR A 664 -19.74 -19.07 7.69
CA THR A 664 -19.38 -18.86 6.26
C THR A 664 -19.70 -17.44 5.72
N GLY A 665 -19.34 -17.16 4.47
CA GLY A 665 -19.70 -15.98 3.68
C GLY A 665 -19.76 -16.28 2.17
N GLY A 666 -19.35 -15.42 1.22
CA GLY A 666 -19.56 -15.72 -0.21
C GLY A 666 -18.84 -14.88 -1.29
N ARG A 667 -18.84 -15.37 -2.55
CA ARG A 667 -18.39 -14.66 -3.77
C ARG A 667 -19.51 -14.57 -4.79
N TYR A 668 -19.60 -13.45 -5.52
CA TYR A 668 -20.05 -13.53 -6.91
C TYR A 668 -18.81 -13.98 -7.74
N SER A 669 -18.56 -13.54 -8.98
CA SER A 669 -17.39 -13.79 -9.85
C SER A 669 -17.79 -13.51 -11.29
N PRO A 670 -17.46 -12.34 -11.90
CA PRO A 670 -18.23 -11.68 -12.97
C PRO A 670 -18.39 -12.36 -14.36
N SER A 671 -18.67 -13.66 -14.38
CA SER A 671 -18.44 -14.59 -15.47
C SER A 671 -19.10 -15.99 -15.30
N THR A 672 -19.01 -16.59 -14.11
CA THR A 672 -19.06 -18.06 -13.93
C THR A 672 -20.44 -18.68 -13.64
N ASP A 673 -21.43 -17.87 -13.26
CA ASP A 673 -22.82 -18.26 -12.92
C ASP A 673 -23.05 -19.33 -11.80
N SER A 674 -22.06 -20.12 -11.38
CA SER A 674 -22.27 -21.27 -10.47
C SER A 674 -22.44 -20.94 -8.97
N TRP A 675 -22.02 -19.75 -8.53
CA TRP A 675 -22.32 -19.10 -7.24
C TRP A 675 -22.28 -20.01 -5.98
N VAL A 676 -21.07 -20.30 -5.49
CA VAL A 676 -20.87 -20.92 -4.15
C VAL A 676 -20.42 -19.88 -3.09
N ASN A 677 -20.79 -20.11 -1.83
CA ASN A 677 -20.37 -19.41 -0.61
C ASN A 677 -18.93 -19.77 -0.20
N THR A 678 -18.41 -19.32 0.96
CA THR A 678 -17.14 -19.85 1.50
C THR A 678 -17.37 -21.31 1.84
N GLY A 679 -16.40 -22.18 1.59
CA GLY A 679 -16.25 -23.38 2.39
C GLY A 679 -16.36 -23.09 3.89
N THR A 680 -16.61 -24.09 4.71
CA THR A 680 -16.65 -23.99 6.20
C THR A 680 -15.64 -24.92 6.88
N ALA A 681 -14.88 -25.68 6.09
CA ALA A 681 -14.12 -26.85 6.53
C ALA A 681 -12.80 -26.47 7.22
N ASN A 682 -12.83 -26.42 8.56
CA ASN A 682 -11.87 -25.76 9.47
C ASN A 682 -12.00 -24.22 9.46
N ALA A 683 -13.27 -23.78 9.39
CA ALA A 683 -13.61 -22.39 9.53
C ALA A 683 -13.61 -21.94 10.99
N PRO A 684 -13.16 -20.70 11.21
CA PRO A 684 -13.15 -20.09 12.50
C PRO A 684 -14.47 -19.98 13.20
N LEU A 685 -14.41 -20.02 14.54
CA LEU A 685 -15.54 -19.71 15.40
C LEU A 685 -16.10 -18.33 15.06
N GLY A 686 -17.37 -18.15 15.40
CA GLY A 686 -18.09 -16.89 15.18
C GLY A 686 -17.43 -15.72 15.90
N ARG A 687 -17.79 -14.51 15.48
CA ARG A 687 -17.11 -13.30 15.93
C ARG A 687 -17.82 -12.00 15.57
N ARG A 688 -17.32 -10.90 16.11
CA ARG A 688 -17.40 -9.53 15.54
C ARG A 688 -16.07 -8.81 15.81
N TYR A 689 -16.02 -7.48 15.72
CA TYR A 689 -14.86 -6.69 16.16
C TYR A 689 -13.54 -6.96 15.39
N HIS A 690 -13.66 -7.30 14.11
CA HIS A 690 -12.55 -7.55 13.18
C HIS A 690 -12.38 -6.49 12.07
N THR A 691 -11.21 -6.38 11.41
CA THR A 691 -10.90 -5.55 10.21
C THR A 691 -9.83 -6.30 9.38
N ALA A 692 -9.66 -6.17 8.03
CA ALA A 692 -8.82 -7.13 7.28
C ALA A 692 -8.25 -6.77 5.92
N VAL A 693 -7.45 -7.69 5.36
CA VAL A 693 -6.11 -7.47 4.82
C VAL A 693 -5.84 -8.27 3.55
N TRP A 694 -4.86 -7.84 2.74
CA TRP A 694 -4.39 -8.58 1.59
C TRP A 694 -2.94 -8.32 1.15
N THR A 695 -2.03 -9.20 1.59
CA THR A 695 -0.93 -9.77 0.78
C THR A 695 -0.57 -9.09 -0.58
N GLY A 696 -0.78 -9.79 -1.70
CA GLY A 696 -0.24 -9.62 -3.07
C GLY A 696 0.57 -10.80 -3.67
N SER A 697 -0.02 -11.86 -4.27
CA SER A 697 -0.19 -13.35 -3.86
C SER A 697 -2.44 -14.63 -2.24
N GLU A 698 -2.86 -14.43 -0.91
CA GLU A 698 -4.09 -14.94 -0.21
C GLU A 698 -4.68 -14.06 0.99
N MET A 699 -5.85 -14.39 1.59
CA MET A 699 -6.62 -13.60 2.64
C MET A 699 -6.43 -14.05 4.10
N ILE A 700 -6.53 -13.16 5.10
CA ILE A 700 -6.46 -13.53 6.54
C ILE A 700 -7.67 -13.05 7.40
N VAL A 701 -7.89 -13.73 8.55
CA VAL A 701 -8.65 -13.48 9.82
C VAL A 701 -7.87 -14.23 10.96
N TRP A 702 -8.08 -14.01 12.27
CA TRP A 702 -7.32 -14.61 13.43
C TRP A 702 -8.32 -15.02 14.62
N GLY A 703 -8.09 -15.31 15.95
CA GLY A 703 -9.01 -15.80 17.13
C GLY A 703 -10.12 -15.10 18.14
N GLY A 704 -10.14 -13.87 18.75
CA GLY A 704 -11.22 -13.29 19.65
C GLY A 704 -12.64 -12.70 19.25
N GLN A 705 -13.22 -11.73 20.03
CA GLN A 705 -14.64 -11.72 20.52
C GLN A 705 -15.66 -12.62 19.79
N ASP A 706 -16.04 -13.69 20.48
CA ASP A 706 -17.09 -14.63 20.10
C ASP A 706 -18.44 -14.35 20.81
N GLY A 707 -19.28 -15.37 20.90
CA GLY A 707 -20.66 -15.34 21.34
C GLY A 707 -20.93 -15.88 22.73
N GLU A 708 -19.90 -16.13 23.54
CA GLU A 708 -20.15 -16.47 24.94
C GLU A 708 -20.90 -15.32 25.66
N PRO A 709 -21.65 -15.60 26.74
CA PRO A 709 -22.42 -14.58 27.45
C PRO A 709 -21.56 -13.50 28.14
N GLN A 710 -20.26 -13.77 28.30
CA GLN A 710 -19.25 -12.82 28.78
C GLN A 710 -18.42 -12.33 27.57
N PHE A 711 -17.60 -11.29 27.74
CA PHE A 711 -16.81 -10.74 26.64
C PHE A 711 -15.60 -11.65 26.28
N HIS A 712 -15.83 -12.85 25.78
CA HIS A 712 -14.79 -13.87 25.55
C HIS A 712 -14.15 -13.83 24.15
N ALA A 713 -12.87 -14.20 24.11
CA ALA A 713 -12.05 -14.31 22.92
C ALA A 713 -11.08 -15.50 23.01
N LEU A 714 -10.66 -16.09 21.87
CA LEU A 714 -9.61 -17.11 21.80
C LEU A 714 -8.67 -16.94 20.57
N ASP A 715 -8.11 -18.01 20.01
CA ASP A 715 -6.70 -17.97 19.59
C ASP A 715 -6.43 -17.97 18.06
N THR A 716 -7.36 -18.45 17.23
CA THR A 716 -7.15 -19.06 15.89
C THR A 716 -7.44 -18.17 14.62
N GLY A 717 -8.36 -18.38 13.62
CA GLY A 717 -8.92 -17.45 12.53
C GLY A 717 -9.27 -17.84 11.02
N GLY A 718 -9.04 -17.02 9.98
CA GLY A 718 -9.24 -17.42 8.54
C GLY A 718 -8.93 -16.41 7.39
N LYS A 719 -7.92 -16.50 6.50
CA LYS A 719 -7.11 -17.65 6.01
C LYS A 719 -7.46 -18.11 4.57
N TYR A 720 -8.33 -17.42 3.83
CA TYR A 720 -8.78 -17.87 2.50
C TYR A 720 -7.74 -17.73 1.39
N GLY A 721 -7.30 -18.88 0.87
CA GLY A 721 -6.68 -18.99 -0.44
C GLY A 721 -7.69 -19.11 -1.61
N PRO A 722 -7.85 -18.07 -2.46
CA PRO A 722 -8.94 -17.91 -3.43
C PRO A 722 -9.09 -18.94 -4.53
N ALA A 723 -8.01 -19.63 -4.87
CA ALA A 723 -8.01 -20.66 -5.88
C ALA A 723 -8.56 -22.02 -5.35
N THR A 724 -8.52 -22.28 -4.03
CA THR A 724 -8.82 -23.61 -3.44
C THR A 724 -10.09 -23.73 -2.59
N ASP A 725 -10.57 -22.67 -1.93
CA ASP A 725 -11.80 -22.68 -1.08
C ASP A 725 -11.74 -23.63 0.16
N THR A 726 -10.55 -23.98 0.69
CA THR A 726 -10.40 -24.97 1.81
C THR A 726 -9.60 -24.48 3.02
N TRP A 727 -9.77 -25.11 4.19
CA TRP A 727 -9.18 -24.67 5.47
C TRP A 727 -8.38 -25.73 6.28
N THR A 728 -7.78 -25.33 7.41
CA THR A 728 -6.91 -25.99 8.44
C THR A 728 -6.89 -25.09 9.71
N ALA A 729 -5.78 -24.72 10.39
CA ALA A 729 -5.74 -23.78 11.56
C ALA A 729 -4.39 -23.01 11.70
N THR A 730 -4.20 -21.99 12.55
CA THR A 730 -2.88 -21.29 12.71
C THR A 730 -2.14 -21.93 13.85
N SER A 731 -0.82 -21.75 13.82
CA SER A 731 -0.10 -21.58 15.06
C SER A 731 -0.92 -20.74 16.05
N THR A 732 -0.99 -21.20 17.29
CA THR A 732 -1.22 -20.39 18.50
C THR A 732 -0.07 -20.63 19.48
N THR A 733 1.05 -21.12 18.94
CA THR A 733 2.27 -21.55 19.60
C THR A 733 2.85 -20.54 20.58
N ASP A 734 3.54 -21.12 21.56
CA ASP A 734 3.82 -20.61 22.91
C ASP A 734 2.62 -20.71 23.88
N ALA A 735 1.56 -21.41 23.45
CA ALA A 735 0.65 -22.24 24.27
C ALA A 735 -0.10 -21.50 25.42
N PRO A 736 -1.01 -20.56 25.10
CA PRO A 736 -0.81 -19.23 25.68
C PRO A 736 -2.04 -18.58 26.36
N ASP A 737 -1.72 -17.43 26.92
CA ASP A 737 -2.52 -16.23 27.24
C ASP A 737 -3.47 -15.72 26.09
N GLY A 738 -4.41 -14.76 26.31
CA GLY A 738 -5.14 -14.00 25.25
C GLY A 738 -5.89 -12.63 25.52
N ARG A 739 -6.60 -11.95 24.61
CA ARG A 739 -7.42 -10.70 24.78
C ARG A 739 -8.47 -10.53 23.65
N ALA A 740 -9.18 -9.39 23.53
CA ALA A 740 -10.22 -9.14 22.50
C ALA A 740 -10.13 -7.79 21.72
N VAL A 741 -10.68 -7.74 20.49
CA VAL A 741 -10.95 -6.57 19.59
C VAL A 741 -9.74 -5.80 19.00
N HIS A 742 -9.69 -5.45 17.69
CA HIS A 742 -8.68 -4.53 17.08
C HIS A 742 -9.13 -3.62 15.89
N THR A 743 -8.29 -3.50 14.83
CA THR A 743 -8.17 -2.34 13.92
C THR A 743 -7.16 -2.56 12.74
N ALA A 744 -7.08 -1.62 11.79
CA ALA A 744 -6.59 -1.68 10.40
C ALA A 744 -5.31 -0.87 10.06
N ALA A 745 -4.35 -1.43 9.28
CA ALA A 745 -3.29 -0.82 8.42
C ALA A 745 -2.32 -1.94 7.91
N TRP A 746 -1.67 -1.83 6.72
CA TRP A 746 -1.06 -2.99 6.02
C TRP A 746 0.36 -2.88 5.39
N THR A 747 1.01 -4.04 5.12
CA THR A 747 2.40 -4.26 4.61
C THR A 747 2.77 -5.68 4.14
N GLY A 748 3.10 -5.88 2.86
CA GLY A 748 3.23 -7.15 2.13
C GLY A 748 4.42 -8.03 2.50
N SER A 749 4.57 -8.29 3.80
CA SER A 749 5.88 -8.37 4.40
C SER A 749 5.78 -9.16 5.71
N GLU A 750 5.15 -8.56 6.71
CA GLU A 750 4.94 -9.00 8.08
C GLU A 750 3.58 -8.42 8.53
N MET A 751 3.06 -8.63 9.75
CA MET A 751 1.87 -7.89 10.23
C MET A 751 1.89 -7.65 11.73
N ILE A 752 1.06 -6.70 12.16
CA ILE A 752 0.91 -6.19 13.51
C ILE A 752 -0.53 -6.11 13.89
N VAL A 753 -0.78 -6.22 15.18
CA VAL A 753 -1.96 -5.75 15.85
C VAL A 753 -1.80 -5.32 17.32
N TRP A 754 -0.58 -5.24 17.99
CA TRP A 754 0.54 -3.50 20.61
C TRP A 754 -0.38 -2.43 21.36
N GLY A 755 -0.98 -2.69 22.53
CA GLY A 755 -2.00 -1.82 23.16
C GLY A 755 -2.81 -2.52 24.28
N GLY A 756 -4.13 -2.30 24.45
CA GLY A 756 -4.91 -3.19 25.33
C GLY A 756 -6.33 -2.76 25.73
N ILE A 757 -7.31 -3.62 25.43
CA ILE A 757 -8.39 -4.11 26.31
C ILE A 757 -8.40 -5.65 26.25
N ASP A 758 -9.24 -6.40 26.96
CA ASP A 758 -9.29 -7.88 26.87
C ASP A 758 -10.60 -8.51 27.33
N GLU A 759 -10.63 -9.84 27.55
CA GLU A 759 -11.79 -10.54 28.11
C GLU A 759 -12.25 -10.00 29.47
N ASN A 760 -11.31 -9.42 30.23
CA ASN A 760 -11.57 -8.74 31.50
C ASN A 760 -11.94 -7.26 31.32
N LEU A 761 -11.97 -6.75 30.09
CA LEU A 761 -11.96 -5.33 29.69
C LEU A 761 -10.72 -4.56 30.20
N LEU A 762 -9.62 -5.21 30.60
CA LEU A 762 -8.65 -4.70 31.59
C LEU A 762 -7.16 -4.88 31.21
N VAL A 763 -6.28 -5.16 32.18
CA VAL A 763 -4.88 -4.65 32.29
C VAL A 763 -3.81 -5.73 32.12
N LEU A 764 -2.87 -5.54 31.17
CA LEU A 764 -1.45 -5.97 31.23
C LEU A 764 -0.64 -5.35 30.08
N ASN A 765 0.71 -5.49 30.08
CA ASN A 765 1.57 -4.39 29.63
C ASN A 765 2.80 -4.67 28.73
N THR A 766 3.01 -5.89 28.23
CA THR A 766 3.84 -6.14 27.03
C THR A 766 3.00 -6.91 25.95
N GLY A 767 3.24 -7.03 24.62
CA GLY A 767 2.35 -7.58 23.52
C GLY A 767 3.00 -8.49 22.42
N GLY A 768 2.77 -8.33 21.09
CA GLY A 768 3.60 -9.02 20.05
C GLY A 768 3.29 -8.92 18.44
N LYS A 769 4.90 -9.11 16.26
CA LYS A 769 4.91 -9.20 14.74
C LYS A 769 5.34 -10.61 14.30
N TYR A 770 4.91 -11.13 13.14
CA TYR A 770 5.19 -12.52 12.74
C TYR A 770 5.59 -12.72 11.26
N ASN A 771 6.00 -13.93 10.89
CA ASN A 771 6.52 -14.37 9.59
C ASN A 771 6.05 -15.78 9.13
N PRO A 772 5.53 -15.93 7.91
CA PRO A 772 5.76 -17.50 6.81
C PRO A 772 7.14 -18.28 6.87
N THR A 773 7.88 -18.50 7.98
CA THR A 773 9.23 -19.16 7.92
C THR A 773 9.71 -20.13 9.05
N SER A 774 10.01 -19.73 10.30
CA SER A 774 10.79 -20.56 11.27
C SER A 774 10.04 -21.49 12.25
N ASP A 775 8.71 -21.63 12.15
CA ASP A 775 7.81 -22.57 12.88
C ASP A 775 7.54 -22.45 14.42
N SER A 776 7.12 -21.27 14.93
CA SER A 776 6.64 -21.00 16.31
C SER A 776 5.73 -19.73 16.42
N TRP A 777 6.04 -18.72 17.27
CA TRP A 777 5.24 -17.47 17.45
C TRP A 777 5.96 -16.11 17.65
N THR A 778 5.51 -15.13 18.49
CA THR A 778 6.20 -13.81 18.78
C THR A 778 5.55 -12.82 19.82
N PRO A 779 6.24 -12.47 20.92
CA PRO A 779 5.99 -11.33 21.84
C PRO A 779 6.73 -9.97 21.58
N THR A 780 6.67 -8.98 22.53
CA THR A 780 7.48 -7.66 22.83
C THR A 780 9.70 -7.30 24.86
N THR A 781 11.00 -6.80 24.70
CA THR A 781 11.81 -5.99 25.66
C THR A 781 11.20 -4.58 25.76
N THR A 782 10.65 -4.21 26.93
CA THR A 782 9.33 -3.56 27.03
C THR A 782 8.95 -2.48 25.98
N VAL A 783 9.66 -1.36 25.72
CA VAL A 783 10.74 -0.74 26.51
C VAL A 783 10.29 0.64 26.96
N ASN A 784 10.19 0.73 28.29
CA ASN A 784 9.43 1.68 29.09
C ASN A 784 7.91 1.57 28.83
N ALA A 785 7.11 1.15 29.83
CA ALA A 785 5.70 0.74 29.68
C ALA A 785 4.70 1.81 30.20
N PRO A 786 3.78 2.34 29.35
CA PRO A 786 2.80 3.38 29.72
C PRO A 786 1.32 2.98 29.93
N ALA A 787 0.53 2.70 28.86
CA ALA A 787 -0.95 2.82 28.85
C ALA A 787 -1.69 1.86 27.87
N ALA A 788 -3.02 1.81 27.96
CA ALA A 788 -3.98 0.93 27.23
C ALA A 788 -4.29 1.34 25.76
N ARG A 789 -5.20 0.60 25.05
CA ARG A 789 -5.75 0.99 23.70
C ARG A 789 -7.01 0.26 23.17
N TYR A 790 -7.96 0.94 22.46
CA TYR A 790 -9.25 0.42 21.89
C TYR A 790 -10.16 1.38 21.02
N GLN A 791 -10.56 0.99 19.77
CA GLN A 791 -11.50 1.59 18.74
C GLN A 791 -11.06 2.61 17.59
N HIS A 792 -10.39 2.20 16.48
CA HIS A 792 -10.24 3.05 15.25
C HIS A 792 -9.90 2.25 13.96
N THR A 793 -9.49 2.89 12.85
CA THR A 793 -9.02 2.30 11.55
C THR A 793 -7.93 3.12 10.81
N ALA A 794 -7.02 2.47 10.05
CA ALA A 794 -5.92 3.10 9.29
C ALA A 794 -5.36 2.32 8.05
N ALA A 795 -4.23 2.74 7.41
CA ALA A 795 -3.82 2.34 6.04
C ALA A 795 -2.36 1.84 5.75
N TRP A 796 -1.36 2.70 5.49
CA TRP A 796 -0.27 2.41 4.50
C TRP A 796 1.04 3.17 4.81
N ALA A 797 2.10 2.40 5.08
CA ALA A 797 3.29 2.74 5.89
C ALA A 797 4.71 3.15 5.40
N GLY A 798 5.67 2.22 5.41
CA GLY A 798 7.07 2.40 4.97
C GLY A 798 8.01 3.29 5.79
N SER A 799 7.45 4.07 6.69
CA SER A 799 7.58 3.60 8.06
C SER A 799 6.29 3.88 8.83
N GLY A 800 5.64 5.00 8.58
CA GLY A 800 4.67 5.54 9.52
C GLY A 800 3.46 4.72 9.98
N MET A 801 3.57 3.75 10.92
CA MET A 801 2.42 3.40 11.81
C MET A 801 2.22 4.51 12.83
N ILE A 802 1.96 5.68 12.27
CA ILE A 802 1.69 6.93 12.92
C ILE A 802 0.43 6.73 13.74
N ILE A 803 0.26 7.55 14.75
CA ILE A 803 -0.98 7.55 15.50
C ILE A 803 -1.64 8.92 15.37
N TRP A 804 -2.98 8.96 15.46
CA TRP A 804 -3.76 9.97 16.17
C TRP A 804 -5.25 9.55 16.17
N GLY A 805 -5.79 9.05 17.29
CA GLY A 805 -7.20 8.60 17.49
C GLY A 805 -7.70 8.81 18.95
N GLY A 806 -8.80 8.17 19.40
CA GLY A 806 -9.43 8.36 20.75
C GLY A 806 -9.24 7.29 21.86
N ASN A 807 -10.16 7.31 22.85
CA ASN A 807 -10.42 6.43 24.04
C ASN A 807 -9.27 6.21 25.09
N ASP A 808 -9.51 5.75 26.34
CA ASP A 808 -8.49 5.61 27.42
C ASP A 808 -8.73 4.43 28.44
N GLU A 809 -7.82 4.12 29.40
CA GLU A 809 -8.06 3.20 30.54
C GLU A 809 -9.15 3.73 31.51
N ASN A 810 -9.31 5.05 31.58
CA ASN A 810 -10.45 5.73 32.19
C ASN A 810 -11.59 6.01 31.18
N PHE A 811 -11.50 5.46 29.95
CA PHE A 811 -12.45 5.64 28.84
C PHE A 811 -12.57 7.10 28.32
N LEU A 812 -11.67 8.01 28.71
CA LEU A 812 -11.67 9.48 28.47
C LEU A 812 -11.01 10.01 27.16
N PRO A 813 -11.39 11.23 26.71
CA PRO A 813 -10.71 12.23 25.81
C PRO A 813 -9.23 12.73 25.93
N VAL A 814 -8.39 12.63 24.87
CA VAL A 814 -6.99 13.20 24.75
C VAL A 814 -6.61 13.48 23.28
N ASN A 815 -5.48 14.14 23.00
CA ASN A 815 -4.83 14.06 21.69
C ASN A 815 -3.27 14.09 21.65
N THR A 816 -2.55 12.94 21.71
CA THR A 816 -1.07 12.88 21.67
C THR A 816 -0.40 11.62 21.02
N GLY A 817 0.66 11.75 20.19
CA GLY A 817 1.14 10.67 19.27
C GLY A 817 2.64 10.26 19.23
N GLY A 818 3.02 9.18 18.50
CA GLY A 818 4.44 8.77 18.32
C GLY A 818 4.86 7.78 17.18
N LYS A 819 6.15 7.32 17.12
CA LYS A 819 6.84 6.69 15.92
C LYS A 819 7.94 5.53 16.05
N TYR A 820 8.33 4.79 14.98
CA TYR A 820 9.15 3.50 14.97
C TYR A 820 9.97 3.18 13.66
N ASN A 821 10.96 2.27 13.73
CA ASN A 821 12.03 2.01 12.73
C ASN A 821 12.14 0.51 12.28
N LEU A 822 12.94 0.13 11.27
CA LEU A 822 12.97 -1.28 10.79
C LEU A 822 13.92 -2.26 11.56
N ALA A 823 15.00 -1.80 12.20
CA ALA A 823 16.10 -2.68 12.64
C ALA A 823 16.08 -3.25 14.10
N THR A 824 16.34 -2.43 15.14
CA THR A 824 16.77 -2.88 16.49
C THR A 824 15.92 -2.35 17.69
N ASP A 825 14.61 -2.58 17.69
CA ASP A 825 13.62 -2.17 18.74
C ASP A 825 13.43 -0.63 19.04
N SER A 826 12.27 0.00 18.72
CA SER A 826 11.91 1.41 19.12
C SER A 826 10.42 1.86 18.96
N TRP A 827 9.77 2.45 19.98
CA TRP A 827 8.54 3.31 19.88
C TRP A 827 8.79 4.71 20.61
N THR A 828 9.14 5.85 19.95
CA THR A 828 9.28 7.23 20.59
C THR A 828 7.92 7.87 21.00
N ALA A 829 7.78 8.37 22.25
CA ALA A 829 6.77 9.44 22.76
C ALA A 829 7.44 12.36 23.37
N THR A 830 6.78 13.51 23.04
CA THR A 830 7.03 14.92 23.41
C THR A 830 5.86 15.33 24.26
N SER A 831 6.05 16.12 25.32
CA SER A 831 4.92 16.67 26.08
C SER A 831 4.31 17.89 25.39
N THR A 832 3.35 18.57 26.02
CA THR A 832 2.50 19.63 25.44
C THR A 832 3.22 20.60 24.49
N THR A 833 2.97 20.43 23.18
CA THR A 833 3.61 21.09 22.04
C THR A 833 2.68 20.98 20.81
N ASP A 834 1.60 21.75 20.67
CA ASP A 834 1.27 23.07 21.22
C ASP A 834 0.35 23.14 22.48
N ALA A 835 -0.94 22.75 22.49
CA ALA A 835 -1.88 22.41 21.40
C ALA A 835 -3.33 22.11 21.88
N PRO A 836 -4.30 21.93 20.96
CA PRO A 836 -5.41 20.97 21.06
C PRO A 836 -6.08 20.55 22.38
N ASP A 837 -7.30 21.06 22.56
CA ASP A 837 -8.37 20.70 23.51
C ASP A 837 -9.25 19.46 23.16
N ALA A 838 -8.70 18.23 23.22
CA ALA A 838 -9.49 17.01 23.48
C ALA A 838 -10.37 16.41 22.36
N ARG A 839 -9.90 15.53 21.45
CA ARG A 839 -10.75 14.95 20.37
C ARG A 839 -10.50 13.46 20.00
N VAL A 840 -11.38 12.78 19.21
CA VAL A 840 -11.28 11.32 18.86
C VAL A 840 -11.55 10.86 17.40
N SER A 841 -10.81 9.81 16.98
CA SER A 841 -10.94 8.74 15.94
C SER A 841 -11.64 8.95 14.57
N HIS A 842 -10.91 8.73 13.46
CA HIS A 842 -11.39 8.85 12.05
C HIS A 842 -10.79 7.81 11.04
N THR A 843 -9.56 8.03 10.53
CA THR A 843 -9.13 7.72 9.12
C THR A 843 -7.60 7.60 8.91
N THR A 844 -7.19 7.43 7.64
CA THR A 844 -5.86 7.71 7.04
C THR A 844 -5.95 8.09 5.54
N VAL A 845 -4.89 7.93 4.71
CA VAL A 845 -4.84 7.94 3.21
C VAL A 845 -3.65 7.08 2.72
N TRP A 846 -3.29 7.04 1.41
CA TRP A 846 -1.91 7.36 0.95
C TRP A 846 -1.66 7.65 -0.55
N THR A 847 -0.53 8.31 -0.88
CA THR A 847 0.21 8.09 -2.16
C THR A 847 1.75 7.97 -2.08
N GLY A 848 2.63 8.88 -1.63
CA GLY A 848 2.58 10.25 -1.06
C GLY A 848 3.87 10.52 -0.23
N SER A 849 4.28 11.79 -0.02
CA SER A 849 5.43 12.21 0.83
C SER A 849 5.14 12.89 2.20
N GLU A 850 4.01 13.56 2.47
CA GLU A 850 3.67 14.20 3.76
C GLU A 850 2.23 13.88 4.26
N MET A 851 1.94 13.87 5.60
CA MET A 851 0.62 13.54 6.24
C MET A 851 -0.06 14.56 7.24
N ILE A 852 -1.43 14.59 7.34
CA ILE A 852 -2.21 15.40 8.35
C ILE A 852 -3.46 14.82 9.10
N VAL A 853 -4.16 15.74 9.80
CA VAL A 853 -4.70 15.71 11.16
C VAL A 853 -5.71 16.87 11.35
N TRP A 854 -7.03 16.65 11.48
CA TRP A 854 -8.09 17.66 11.75
C TRP A 854 -9.28 17.06 12.55
N GLY A 855 -9.66 17.72 13.65
CA GLY A 855 -10.79 17.48 14.58
C GLY A 855 -11.03 16.12 15.22
N GLY A 856 -12.14 15.96 15.92
CA GLY A 856 -12.66 14.71 16.53
C GLY A 856 -13.83 14.95 17.51
N ARG A 857 -14.37 13.91 18.17
CA ARG A 857 -15.38 14.07 19.23
C ARG A 857 -14.62 14.30 20.52
N ASP A 858 -15.10 15.21 21.33
CA ASP A 858 -14.52 15.42 22.64
C ASP A 858 -15.19 14.60 23.75
N GLU A 859 -14.65 14.76 24.94
CA GLU A 859 -15.15 14.15 26.17
C GLU A 859 -16.63 14.46 26.49
N ASN A 860 -17.19 15.51 25.89
CA ASN A 860 -18.57 15.93 26.07
C ASN A 860 -19.51 15.32 25.02
N PHE A 861 -19.01 14.40 24.19
CA PHE A 861 -19.65 13.93 22.97
C PHE A 861 -19.84 15.05 21.91
N LEU A 862 -19.08 16.17 22.01
CA LEU A 862 -19.23 17.40 21.23
C LEU A 862 -17.88 17.92 20.64
N VAL A 863 -17.78 19.23 20.37
CA VAL A 863 -16.82 19.86 19.44
C VAL A 863 -16.62 21.38 19.70
N LEU A 864 -15.39 21.92 19.51
CA LEU A 864 -15.02 23.36 19.53
C LEU A 864 -14.03 23.74 18.39
N ASN A 865 -13.48 24.96 18.34
CA ASN A 865 -12.72 25.54 17.21
C ASN A 865 -11.22 25.11 17.16
N THR A 866 -10.58 24.94 15.97
CA THR A 866 -9.33 24.12 15.86
C THR A 866 -8.31 24.47 14.75
N GLY A 867 -7.08 23.89 14.72
CA GLY A 867 -6.14 24.07 13.56
C GLY A 867 -4.77 23.31 13.55
N GLY A 868 -4.21 23.02 12.35
CA GLY A 868 -2.77 22.78 12.08
C GLY A 868 -2.32 21.65 11.08
N LYS A 869 -1.00 21.50 10.78
CA LYS A 869 -0.37 20.49 9.86
C LYS A 869 1.15 20.15 10.07
N TYR A 870 1.65 19.00 9.58
CA TYR A 870 3.08 18.56 9.49
C TYR A 870 3.69 18.39 8.06
N ASN A 871 4.93 17.85 7.95
CA ASN A 871 5.65 17.35 6.77
C ASN A 871 6.75 16.31 7.16
N PRO A 872 7.42 15.58 6.23
CA PRO A 872 8.41 14.54 6.55
C PRO A 872 9.78 15.01 7.04
N ILE A 873 10.31 16.17 6.65
CA ILE A 873 11.78 16.43 6.73
C ILE A 873 12.18 17.46 7.79
N SER A 874 11.38 18.52 8.00
CA SER A 874 11.90 19.77 8.57
C SER A 874 11.59 20.02 10.06
N ASP A 875 10.86 19.12 10.72
CA ASP A 875 10.24 19.32 12.05
C ASP A 875 9.09 20.34 12.03
N SER A 876 8.74 20.90 13.19
CA SER A 876 7.68 21.92 13.33
C SER A 876 6.26 21.35 13.05
N TRP A 877 5.24 22.21 12.90
CA TRP A 877 3.83 21.94 12.60
C TRP A 877 3.22 23.25 12.06
N THR A 878 1.93 23.54 12.25
CA THR A 878 1.24 24.69 11.61
C THR A 878 0.04 25.22 12.40
N ALA A 879 -0.36 26.49 12.18
CA ALA A 879 -1.68 27.05 12.54
C ALA A 879 -2.33 27.86 11.38
N THR A 880 -3.46 28.56 11.60
CA THR A 880 -4.54 28.68 10.61
C THR A 880 -5.25 30.07 10.57
N THR A 881 -6.29 30.23 9.73
CA THR A 881 -7.13 31.43 9.51
C THR A 881 -8.59 31.06 9.10
N THR A 882 -9.53 32.02 9.00
CA THR A 882 -11.00 31.77 9.09
C THR A 882 -11.93 32.59 8.14
N VAL A 883 -12.35 32.05 6.97
CA VAL A 883 -13.57 32.42 6.19
C VAL A 883 -14.14 31.21 5.40
N ASN A 884 -15.48 31.05 5.28
CA ASN A 884 -16.25 30.15 4.38
C ASN A 884 -16.57 28.66 4.71
N ALA A 885 -15.73 27.82 5.34
CA ALA A 885 -15.98 26.37 5.51
C ALA A 885 -16.61 25.90 6.86
N PRO A 886 -17.46 24.85 6.90
CA PRO A 886 -18.39 24.59 8.03
C PRO A 886 -17.79 23.99 9.34
N ALA A 887 -18.57 23.21 10.11
CA ALA A 887 -18.26 22.67 11.44
C ALA A 887 -17.82 21.18 11.44
N ALA A 888 -18.45 20.29 12.21
CA ALA A 888 -17.98 18.92 12.49
C ALA A 888 -17.94 18.00 11.25
N ARG A 889 -17.39 16.77 11.41
CA ARG A 889 -17.35 15.64 10.45
C ARG A 889 -16.41 14.45 10.79
N ASP A 890 -16.77 13.51 11.66
CA ASP A 890 -16.05 12.26 12.05
C ASP A 890 -16.32 10.85 11.40
N PHE A 891 -17.38 10.58 10.62
CA PHE A 891 -17.37 9.58 9.53
C PHE A 891 -16.94 10.33 8.29
N HIS A 892 -16.07 9.72 7.51
CA HIS A 892 -15.75 10.11 6.15
C HIS A 892 -15.10 8.91 5.46
N THR A 893 -14.27 9.13 4.45
CA THR A 893 -13.20 8.23 4.01
C THR A 893 -12.06 9.13 3.53
N ALA A 894 -10.86 8.60 3.29
CA ALA A 894 -9.83 9.30 2.52
C ALA A 894 -8.75 8.38 1.92
N LEU A 895 -7.97 8.92 0.98
CA LEU A 895 -7.07 8.19 0.08
C LEU A 895 -6.18 9.18 -0.71
N TRP A 896 -5.19 8.77 -1.53
CA TRP A 896 -4.57 9.73 -2.48
C TRP A 896 -3.98 9.15 -3.78
N THR A 897 -3.82 9.84 -4.91
CA THR A 897 -4.82 10.46 -5.84
C THR A 897 -4.16 11.34 -6.91
N GLY A 898 -3.01 11.93 -6.63
CA GLY A 898 -2.31 12.82 -7.55
C GLY A 898 -2.86 14.26 -7.57
N ASN A 899 -4.16 14.50 -7.85
CA ASN A 899 -4.61 15.89 -8.05
C ASN A 899 -6.02 16.33 -7.56
N GLU A 900 -6.90 15.51 -6.96
CA GLU A 900 -8.19 16.02 -6.41
C GLU A 900 -8.81 15.23 -5.23
N MET A 901 -9.86 15.75 -4.58
CA MET A 901 -10.50 15.28 -3.34
C MET A 901 -12.05 15.31 -3.43
N ILE A 902 -12.80 15.07 -2.34
CA ILE A 902 -14.28 15.05 -2.20
C ILE A 902 -14.72 15.49 -0.78
N SER A 903 -16.01 15.82 -0.62
CA SER A 903 -16.74 15.86 0.66
C SER A 903 -18.19 15.33 0.48
N TRP A 904 -18.91 14.85 1.53
CA TRP A 904 -20.37 14.49 1.62
C TRP A 904 -20.83 14.45 3.12
N GLY A 905 -22.15 14.55 3.47
CA GLY A 905 -22.77 14.42 4.84
C GLY A 905 -23.13 15.66 5.69
N GLY A 906 -23.81 15.56 6.86
CA GLY A 906 -23.97 14.38 7.73
C GLY A 906 -25.15 14.34 8.74
N GLY A 907 -25.36 15.38 9.54
CA GLY A 907 -26.41 15.51 10.57
C GLY A 907 -26.04 16.40 11.78
N ASP A 908 -26.97 17.28 12.20
CA ASP A 908 -26.83 18.29 13.28
C ASP A 908 -26.93 17.79 14.75
N GLU A 909 -26.81 18.71 15.71
CA GLU A 909 -27.01 18.50 17.15
C GLU A 909 -28.42 18.02 17.54
N ALA A 910 -29.44 18.27 16.71
CA ALA A 910 -30.85 18.02 17.01
C ALA A 910 -31.37 16.67 16.45
N ARG A 911 -30.45 15.81 16.00
CA ARG A 911 -30.67 14.51 15.35
C ARG A 911 -31.37 14.56 13.97
N ASN A 912 -31.33 15.70 13.27
CA ASN A 912 -31.70 15.76 11.84
C ASN A 912 -30.56 15.24 10.96
N PHE A 913 -30.69 14.01 10.44
CA PHE A 913 -29.77 13.39 9.47
C PHE A 913 -29.57 14.36 8.25
N PHE A 914 -28.35 14.83 7.91
CA PHE A 914 -28.04 15.92 6.91
C PHE A 914 -26.94 15.58 5.85
N ASP A 915 -26.51 16.52 5.00
CA ASP A 915 -26.84 16.52 3.56
C ASP A 915 -25.67 16.59 2.51
N THR A 916 -24.41 16.72 2.91
CA THR A 916 -23.58 17.70 2.15
C THR A 916 -22.08 17.49 2.00
N GLY A 917 -21.54 17.88 0.85
CA GLY A 917 -20.15 17.70 0.48
C GLY A 917 -19.37 18.94 0.07
N GLY A 918 -19.10 19.12 -1.23
CA GLY A 918 -18.56 20.36 -1.80
C GLY A 918 -17.04 20.39 -1.97
N ARG A 919 -16.58 21.33 -2.82
CA ARG A 919 -15.28 21.31 -3.55
C ARG A 919 -14.17 22.17 -2.92
N TYR A 920 -12.90 21.81 -3.22
CA TYR A 920 -11.71 21.80 -2.24
C TYR A 920 -10.54 22.22 -3.28
N ASP A 921 -9.58 23.10 -2.89
CA ASP A 921 -8.21 23.20 -3.46
C ASP A 921 -7.12 23.22 -2.33
N PRO A 922 -6.07 22.36 -2.33
CA PRO A 922 -5.18 22.20 -1.15
C PRO A 922 -3.63 22.29 -1.28
N ASP A 923 -2.98 22.26 -2.44
CA ASP A 923 -1.72 23.02 -2.61
C ASP A 923 -1.97 24.55 -2.58
N THR A 924 -3.15 25.10 -3.02
CA THR A 924 -3.30 26.57 -3.29
C THR A 924 -4.52 27.38 -2.78
N ASP A 925 -5.71 26.80 -2.54
CA ASP A 925 -7.01 27.44 -2.14
C ASP A 925 -7.82 28.23 -3.23
N THR A 926 -9.11 27.91 -3.46
CA THR A 926 -10.07 28.57 -4.39
C THR A 926 -11.53 28.61 -3.86
N TRP A 927 -12.54 29.17 -4.59
CA TRP A 927 -14.01 29.14 -4.25
C TRP A 927 -14.97 29.16 -5.49
N THR A 928 -16.02 28.30 -5.57
CA THR A 928 -17.06 28.15 -6.66
C THR A 928 -18.32 27.34 -6.17
N ALA A 929 -19.06 26.52 -6.96
CA ALA A 929 -20.24 25.68 -6.58
C ALA A 929 -20.57 24.47 -7.53
N THR A 930 -20.93 23.26 -7.05
CA THR A 930 -21.39 22.06 -7.84
C THR A 930 -22.50 21.17 -7.20
N SER A 931 -22.43 19.81 -7.17
CA SER A 931 -23.58 19.00 -7.65
C SER A 931 -24.72 18.61 -6.70
N THR A 932 -25.27 19.66 -6.09
CA THR A 932 -26.62 19.90 -5.51
C THR A 932 -27.83 19.45 -6.35
N THR A 933 -27.62 18.76 -7.47
CA THR A 933 -28.62 18.58 -8.51
C THR A 933 -29.68 17.53 -8.11
N ASN A 934 -30.88 17.99 -7.74
CA ASN A 934 -32.02 17.20 -7.20
C ASN A 934 -31.82 16.74 -5.75
N VAL A 935 -32.75 17.04 -4.83
CA VAL A 935 -32.62 16.71 -3.39
C VAL A 935 -33.62 15.61 -2.90
N PRO A 936 -33.13 14.43 -2.47
CA PRO A 936 -33.86 13.38 -1.74
C PRO A 936 -33.74 13.56 -0.20
N GLU A 937 -33.87 12.47 0.59
CA GLU A 937 -33.28 12.41 1.94
C GLU A 937 -31.73 12.56 1.85
N SER A 938 -31.13 13.44 2.69
CA SER A 938 -29.72 13.88 2.98
C SER A 938 -28.50 12.87 2.89
N ARG A 939 -27.26 13.01 3.47
CA ARG A 939 -26.03 12.09 3.56
C ARG A 939 -25.56 11.42 4.89
N THR A 940 -25.69 10.09 5.08
CA THR A 940 -25.00 9.26 6.11
C THR A 940 -23.98 8.21 5.62
N ASN A 941 -23.18 7.67 6.56
CA ASN A 941 -22.02 6.77 6.60
C ASN A 941 -21.90 5.62 5.57
N HIS A 942 -22.07 5.94 4.29
CA HIS A 942 -21.54 5.27 3.10
C HIS A 942 -20.29 4.39 3.29
N THR A 943 -19.19 5.00 3.71
CA THR A 943 -17.78 4.75 3.37
C THR A 943 -17.50 4.60 1.87
N ALA A 944 -16.39 5.17 1.36
CA ALA A 944 -16.24 5.38 -0.09
C ALA A 944 -14.83 5.67 -0.59
N VAL A 945 -14.60 5.45 -1.88
CA VAL A 945 -13.28 4.96 -2.30
C VAL A 945 -13.07 5.30 -3.76
N TRP A 946 -11.93 5.94 -4.05
CA TRP A 946 -11.28 6.21 -5.38
C TRP A 946 -9.00 4.17 -6.74
N ILE A 947 -8.48 3.99 -7.99
CA ILE A 947 -8.63 4.47 -9.37
C ILE A 947 -7.27 4.87 -9.95
N GLY A 948 -7.12 6.17 -10.16
CA GLY A 948 -6.84 6.71 -11.48
C GLY A 948 -8.06 7.50 -11.94
N SER A 949 -9.27 6.93 -11.87
CA SER A 949 -10.50 7.64 -12.29
C SER A 949 -11.89 7.43 -11.60
N GLU A 950 -12.45 6.24 -11.22
CA GLU A 950 -13.90 5.81 -11.29
C GLU A 950 -14.69 5.09 -10.07
N MET A 951 -14.77 5.59 -8.81
CA MET A 951 -15.47 5.08 -7.56
C MET A 951 -16.70 4.16 -7.68
N ILE A 952 -16.99 3.27 -6.72
CA ILE A 952 -18.28 2.54 -6.68
C ILE A 952 -18.96 2.44 -5.28
N VAL A 953 -19.51 3.55 -4.78
CA VAL A 953 -20.31 3.52 -3.53
C VAL A 953 -21.66 2.90 -3.76
N TRP A 954 -22.09 2.09 -2.83
CA TRP A 954 -23.30 1.28 -2.90
C TRP A 954 -24.39 1.87 -1.94
N GLY A 955 -25.68 1.54 -2.15
CA GLY A 955 -26.84 2.29 -1.62
C GLY A 955 -27.26 2.11 -0.15
N GLY A 956 -28.55 2.22 0.16
CA GLY A 956 -29.07 2.38 1.54
C GLY A 956 -28.92 1.17 2.45
N ALA A 957 -29.46 1.10 3.68
CA ALA A 957 -29.92 2.08 4.70
C ALA A 957 -30.48 3.47 4.33
N ARG A 958 -31.74 3.78 4.72
CA ARG A 958 -32.39 5.12 4.59
C ARG A 958 -32.97 5.67 5.93
N SER A 959 -33.64 6.83 5.97
CA SER A 959 -33.73 7.74 7.15
C SER A 959 -34.63 7.25 8.33
N THR A 960 -35.24 8.00 9.27
CA THR A 960 -36.09 9.20 9.22
C THR A 960 -36.30 9.89 10.61
N ASN A 961 -36.52 11.21 10.59
CA ASN A 961 -37.13 12.07 11.65
C ASN A 961 -36.46 12.25 13.03
N GLY A 962 -35.61 11.35 13.50
CA GLY A 962 -34.91 11.48 14.80
C GLY A 962 -34.79 10.17 15.56
N ILE A 963 -35.56 9.15 15.17
CA ILE A 963 -35.91 8.02 16.03
C ILE A 963 -36.01 6.70 15.23
N ASP A 964 -36.63 6.75 14.05
CA ASP A 964 -36.79 5.67 13.08
C ASP A 964 -35.55 5.57 12.16
N ILE A 965 -34.88 4.41 12.02
CA ILE A 965 -33.56 4.31 11.36
C ILE A 965 -33.34 2.96 10.67
N THR A 966 -33.08 2.99 9.36
CA THR A 966 -33.64 1.98 8.45
C THR A 966 -32.66 1.38 7.42
N TYR A 967 -33.27 0.77 6.37
CA TYR A 967 -32.86 0.03 5.17
C TYR A 967 -33.50 0.56 3.87
N LEU A 968 -32.76 0.66 2.76
CA LEU A 968 -33.24 0.67 1.35
C LEU A 968 -32.06 0.34 0.40
N ASP A 969 -32.25 0.22 -0.91
CA ASP A 969 -31.37 -0.60 -1.74
C ASP A 969 -30.15 0.08 -2.44
N THR A 970 -30.37 1.00 -3.39
CA THR A 970 -29.81 0.89 -4.77
C THR A 970 -28.35 1.35 -5.04
N GLY A 971 -28.08 2.10 -6.12
CA GLY A 971 -26.74 2.42 -6.67
C GLY A 971 -26.69 3.68 -7.54
N GLY A 972 -25.70 3.82 -8.43
CA GLY A 972 -25.57 4.99 -9.30
C GLY A 972 -24.43 4.96 -10.31
N LYS A 973 -23.87 6.11 -10.73
CA LYS A 973 -22.47 6.30 -11.19
C LYS A 973 -22.11 7.84 -11.19
N TYR A 974 -20.84 8.32 -11.06
CA TYR A 974 -20.52 9.78 -10.76
C TYR A 974 -19.05 10.32 -10.97
N ASN A 975 -18.69 10.95 -12.10
CA ASN A 975 -17.35 11.38 -12.63
C ASN A 975 -16.51 12.43 -11.80
N PRO A 976 -15.14 12.45 -11.79
CA PRO A 976 -14.31 13.47 -11.09
C PRO A 976 -14.21 14.81 -11.83
N ALA A 977 -13.85 14.73 -13.11
CA ALA A 977 -13.66 15.83 -14.01
C ALA A 977 -14.99 16.53 -14.41
N THR A 978 -16.20 16.01 -14.09
CA THR A 978 -17.48 16.54 -14.69
C THR A 978 -18.73 16.85 -13.83
N ASP A 979 -19.30 15.98 -12.96
CA ASP A 979 -20.38 16.33 -11.98
C ASP A 979 -21.93 16.29 -12.36
N SER A 980 -22.47 15.53 -13.35
CA SER A 980 -23.95 15.56 -13.71
C SER A 980 -24.67 14.29 -14.30
N TRP A 981 -25.84 13.91 -13.78
CA TRP A 981 -26.32 12.52 -13.45
C TRP A 981 -27.34 11.72 -14.37
N THR A 982 -27.71 10.46 -13.99
CA THR A 982 -28.66 9.49 -14.65
C THR A 982 -29.20 8.39 -13.65
N ALA A 983 -29.77 7.21 -14.05
CA ALA A 983 -30.50 6.18 -13.22
C ALA A 983 -30.13 4.66 -13.47
N THR A 984 -30.67 3.68 -12.69
CA THR A 984 -30.03 2.37 -12.29
C THR A 984 -30.70 1.01 -12.69
N SER A 985 -30.20 -0.15 -12.16
CA SER A 985 -30.75 -1.54 -12.24
C SER A 985 -30.06 -2.54 -11.25
N THR A 986 -30.73 -3.55 -10.64
CA THR A 986 -30.34 -4.21 -9.34
C THR A 986 -30.36 -5.78 -9.26
N ASN A 987 -29.26 -6.54 -9.48
CA ASN A 987 -29.37 -8.00 -9.84
C ASN A 987 -28.37 -9.06 -9.25
N ASN A 988 -28.87 -10.02 -8.44
CA ASN A 988 -28.30 -11.33 -8.01
C ASN A 988 -27.23 -11.50 -6.86
N ALA A 989 -27.34 -10.83 -5.69
CA ALA A 989 -26.66 -11.16 -4.39
C ALA A 989 -27.09 -10.55 -3.01
N PRO A 990 -27.18 -9.23 -2.72
CA PRO A 990 -27.85 -8.79 -1.46
C PRO A 990 -28.81 -7.54 -1.58
N GLY A 991 -29.63 -7.16 -0.56
CA GLY A 991 -30.71 -6.11 -0.58
C GLY A 991 -30.99 -5.26 0.70
N ALA A 992 -30.59 -3.96 0.80
CA ALA A 992 -30.40 -2.97 1.93
C ALA A 992 -29.28 -3.12 3.06
N ARG A 993 -28.23 -2.24 3.25
CA ARG A 993 -27.36 -2.06 4.49
C ARG A 993 -26.41 -0.78 4.65
N PHE A 994 -25.17 -0.83 5.23
CA PHE A 994 -24.61 0.14 6.24
C PHE A 994 -22.99 0.13 6.51
N GLY A 995 -22.12 1.21 6.31
CA GLY A 995 -20.60 1.52 6.06
C GLY A 995 -19.38 1.59 7.12
N HIS A 996 -18.05 1.41 6.77
CA HIS A 996 -16.87 0.81 7.53
C HIS A 996 -15.49 0.70 6.75
N THR A 997 -14.53 -0.17 7.18
CA THR A 997 -13.02 -0.28 6.90
C THR A 997 -12.47 -0.46 5.44
N ALA A 998 -11.22 -0.93 5.15
CA ALA A 998 -10.57 -0.76 3.80
C ALA A 998 -9.62 -1.86 3.19
N ILE A 999 -9.42 -1.86 1.84
CA ILE A 999 -8.43 -2.69 1.06
C ILE A 999 -8.26 -2.19 -0.41
N TRP A 1000 -7.48 -2.86 -1.27
CA TRP A 1000 -7.58 -2.92 -2.75
C TRP A 1000 -6.85 -4.20 -3.28
N THR A 1001 -7.22 -4.70 -4.51
CA THR A 1001 -6.65 -7.17 -6.58
C THR A 1001 -6.06 -6.91 -8.14
N ASP A 1002 -6.40 -5.78 -8.86
CA ASP A 1002 -6.34 -5.13 -10.21
C ASP A 1002 -7.47 -5.13 -11.31
N ARG A 1003 -8.74 -5.56 -11.10
CA ARG A 1003 -9.84 -5.35 -12.12
C ARG A 1003 -11.29 -5.32 -11.61
N GLU A 1004 -11.69 -6.36 -10.90
CA GLU A 1004 -13.07 -6.52 -10.47
C GLU A 1004 -13.27 -5.79 -9.13
N MET A 1005 -14.10 -6.27 -8.19
CA MET A 1005 -14.67 -5.39 -7.14
C MET A 1005 -14.94 -6.17 -5.82
N ILE A 1006 -14.79 -5.51 -4.63
CA ILE A 1006 -14.50 -6.19 -3.34
C ILE A 1006 -15.02 -5.47 -2.04
N VAL A 1007 -15.91 -6.02 -1.18
CA VAL A 1007 -16.30 -5.57 0.22
C VAL A 1007 -17.05 -6.64 1.11
N TRP A 1008 -17.00 -6.54 2.47
CA TRP A 1008 -17.82 -7.26 3.52
C TRP A 1008 -18.71 -6.32 4.40
N GLY A 1009 -19.74 -6.83 5.13
CA GLY A 1009 -20.01 -6.39 6.54
C GLY A 1009 -21.40 -6.35 7.26
N GLY A 1010 -21.37 -5.88 8.53
CA GLY A 1010 -22.41 -5.35 9.47
C GLY A 1010 -23.52 -6.20 10.13
N ASP A 1011 -24.12 -5.64 11.23
CA ASP A 1011 -24.61 -6.10 12.59
C ASP A 1011 -25.94 -6.89 12.78
N PRO A 1012 -26.41 -7.26 14.03
CA PRO A 1012 -25.68 -7.42 15.34
C PRO A 1012 -25.52 -8.80 16.13
N GLY A 1013 -25.83 -10.04 15.65
CA GLY A 1013 -25.97 -11.39 16.31
C GLY A 1013 -25.80 -12.78 15.53
N PHE A 1014 -24.66 -13.12 14.89
CA PHE A 1014 -24.21 -14.27 14.03
C PHE A 1014 -25.05 -14.77 12.80
N PHE A 1015 -24.48 -14.75 11.56
CA PHE A 1015 -24.97 -15.53 10.36
C PHE A 1015 -23.96 -15.62 9.16
N VAL A 1016 -24.35 -15.76 7.85
CA VAL A 1016 -23.48 -16.11 6.66
C VAL A 1016 -23.83 -15.49 5.25
N SER A 1017 -22.93 -14.78 4.51
CA SER A 1017 -23.04 -14.27 3.07
C SER A 1017 -21.80 -13.52 2.48
N GLY A 1018 -21.77 -13.15 1.16
CA GLY A 1018 -20.73 -12.28 0.51
C GLY A 1018 -20.79 -11.96 -1.01
N GLY A 1019 -19.85 -11.14 -1.57
CA GLY A 1019 -19.44 -11.21 -3.01
C GLY A 1019 -19.08 -9.93 -3.85
N ARG A 1020 -19.15 -10.01 -5.21
CA ARG A 1020 -18.31 -9.32 -6.26
C ARG A 1020 -19.07 -8.30 -7.19
N TYR A 1021 -18.44 -7.75 -8.24
CA TYR A 1021 -18.94 -6.93 -9.39
C TYR A 1021 -17.71 -6.72 -10.36
N CYS A 1022 -17.80 -6.20 -11.59
CA CYS A 1022 -16.62 -5.80 -12.41
C CYS A 1022 -16.81 -4.46 -13.16
N ALA A 1023 -15.70 -3.85 -13.60
CA ALA A 1023 -15.58 -2.64 -14.43
C ALA A 1023 -15.31 -2.80 -15.95
N GLN A 1024 -14.61 -3.85 -16.37
CA GLN A 1024 -13.90 -3.87 -17.66
C GLN A 1024 -14.69 -4.53 -18.81
N GLY A 1025 -16.01 -4.63 -18.69
CA GLY A 1025 -16.85 -5.57 -19.44
C GLY A 1025 -17.16 -5.24 -20.90
N GLY A 1026 -16.79 -4.06 -21.41
CA GLY A 1026 -17.09 -3.61 -22.77
C GLY A 1026 -16.61 -4.56 -23.88
N PRO A 1027 -15.31 -4.94 -23.91
CA PRO A 1027 -14.17 -4.22 -23.36
C PRO A 1027 -13.89 -2.97 -24.24
N THR A 1028 -12.63 -2.57 -24.44
CA THR A 1028 -12.30 -1.40 -25.28
C THR A 1028 -12.73 -1.63 -26.74
N PRO A 1029 -13.48 -0.71 -27.39
CA PRO A 1029 -14.15 -1.01 -28.65
C PRO A 1029 -13.16 -1.29 -29.79
N THR A 1030 -13.28 -2.48 -30.39
CA THR A 1030 -12.58 -2.85 -31.62
C THR A 1030 -12.91 -1.84 -32.72
N PRO A 1031 -11.94 -1.17 -33.36
CA PRO A 1031 -12.22 -0.30 -34.48
C PRO A 1031 -12.87 -1.09 -35.62
N THR A 1032 -13.97 -0.55 -36.14
CA THR A 1032 -14.87 -1.21 -37.09
C THR A 1032 -14.09 -1.87 -38.23
N PRO A 1033 -14.36 -3.14 -38.59
CA PRO A 1033 -13.54 -3.87 -39.56
C PRO A 1033 -13.49 -3.12 -40.90
N ARG A 1034 -12.30 -2.62 -41.23
CA ARG A 1034 -12.08 -1.87 -42.47
C ARG A 1034 -12.29 -2.83 -43.64
N VAL A 1035 -13.24 -2.48 -44.51
CA VAL A 1035 -13.62 -3.27 -45.69
C VAL A 1035 -12.37 -3.73 -46.46
N THR A 1036 -12.22 -5.04 -46.63
CA THR A 1036 -11.12 -5.62 -47.39
C THR A 1036 -11.14 -5.10 -48.83
N PRO A 1037 -10.01 -4.60 -49.37
CA PRO A 1037 -9.95 -4.19 -50.76
C PRO A 1037 -10.15 -5.40 -51.66
N ARG A 1038 -11.20 -5.33 -52.49
CA ARG A 1038 -11.58 -6.34 -53.49
C ARG A 1038 -10.36 -6.74 -54.33
N PRO A 1039 -10.09 -8.04 -54.57
CA PRO A 1039 -8.95 -8.45 -55.39
C PRO A 1039 -9.03 -7.82 -56.79
N ARG A 1040 -7.90 -7.28 -57.27
CA ARG A 1040 -7.77 -6.87 -58.68
C ARG A 1040 -7.91 -8.13 -59.56
N PRO A 1041 -8.73 -8.10 -60.62
CA PRO A 1041 -8.88 -9.27 -61.49
C PRO A 1041 -7.58 -9.52 -62.28
N VAL A 1042 -7.18 -10.78 -62.33
CA VAL A 1042 -6.06 -11.26 -63.16
C VAL A 1042 -6.49 -11.20 -64.64
N PRO A 1043 -5.64 -10.74 -65.59
CA PRO A 1043 -6.05 -10.61 -66.98
C PRO A 1043 -6.06 -11.98 -67.69
N HIS A 1044 -7.20 -12.37 -68.26
CA HIS A 1044 -7.24 -13.44 -69.27
C HIS A 1044 -7.06 -12.88 -70.69
N PRO A 1045 -6.42 -13.64 -71.61
CA PRO A 1045 -6.02 -13.13 -72.91
C PRO A 1045 -7.22 -12.92 -73.84
N ARG A 1046 -7.18 -11.82 -74.59
CA ARG A 1046 -8.26 -11.40 -75.50
C ARG A 1046 -8.14 -12.10 -76.87
N PRO A 1047 -9.17 -12.81 -77.35
CA PRO A 1047 -9.22 -13.23 -78.76
C PRO A 1047 -9.57 -12.03 -79.66
N THR A 1048 -8.97 -11.98 -80.84
CA THR A 1048 -9.25 -10.98 -81.89
C THR A 1048 -10.54 -11.31 -82.64
N PRO A 1049 -11.46 -10.35 -82.84
CA PRO A 1049 -12.63 -10.52 -83.70
C PRO A 1049 -12.33 -10.07 -85.15
N PRO A 1050 -13.12 -10.53 -86.14
CA PRO A 1050 -13.31 -9.82 -87.40
C PRO A 1050 -14.15 -8.53 -87.20
#